data_AF-A0A349PNK1-F1
#
_entry.id   AF-A0A349PNK1-F1
#
_cell.length_a   1.000
_cell.length_b   1.000
_cell.length_c   1.000
_cell.angle_alpha   90.00
_cell.angle_beta   90.00
_cell.angle_gamma   90.00
#
_symmetry.space_group_name_H-M   'P 1'
#
loop_
_entity.id
_entity.type
_entity.pdbx_description
1 polymer ?
#
loop_
_entity_poly.entity_id
_entity_poly.type
_entity_poly.pdbx_seq_one_letter_code
_entity_poly.pdbx_strand_id
1 'polypeptide(L)'
;MVSLLETPIEFLKGVGPLRGTLLRKELGIHKYGHLLNFYPNRYIDRTRYYKINELQNNVAEVQIIGKIINIKTVEFGKNQKRLVATFVDDTGQMELVWFQGIKWIRESLKLNEMCVVFGKCTSFNNTFNMAHPEIELMTEHQQSLRSAMQPVYPSTETLANRGISNRVINKMMQQLFLETQAVFSETLPNYLNNELKLIPKNEALFNIHFPKSAEALAKAQFRLKFEELFYIQLQLISKNLIRKHKIKGHPFTKVGAYFNDFYQNHLPFELTNAQKRVVKEIRADMGSNAQMNRLLQGDVGSGKTIVALMSMLIALDNGFQSCLMAPTEILANQHFNGLNELAKDLNINIKLLTGSTKIANRRIIHEELENGSLHILIGTHALLEDKVKFKNLGLAVIDEQHRFGVEQRSKLWKKSSPNPSETAESVPPHILVMTATPIPRTLAMSLYGDLDISVIDELPPGRKPIQTVHRFDSNRLKVWKFIRDEIALGRQIYIVYPLIEESKTMDLKDLMDGYESISRDFPLPDYSISILHGKMKPADKEAEMKRFAEGKTNIMVATTVIEVGVNIPNASVMIIESAERFGLSQLHQLRGRVGRGAEQSYCILMTSHKLSDDSKTRMETMVRTNDGFEIAEVDLKLRGPGDLMGTQQSGVLNLQIADIVRDRDILILARNYALQILKDDAPMQKPENVVLRATYIELTKKKNIWNYIS
;
A
#
# COMPACT_ATOMS: atom_id res chain seq x y z
N MET A 1 35.70 -13.44 -7.58
CA MET A 1 34.40 -13.47 -8.29
C MET A 1 33.46 -12.36 -7.85
N VAL A 2 33.30 -12.06 -6.55
CA VAL A 2 32.60 -10.83 -6.08
C VAL A 2 33.15 -9.56 -6.76
N SER A 3 34.46 -9.53 -7.09
CA SER A 3 35.08 -8.39 -7.77
C SER A 3 34.60 -8.15 -9.21
N LEU A 4 34.11 -9.17 -9.94
CA LEU A 4 33.70 -8.99 -11.34
C LEU A 4 32.31 -8.36 -11.46
N LEU A 5 31.41 -8.65 -10.51
CA LEU A 5 30.08 -8.04 -10.46
C LEU A 5 30.12 -6.57 -10.02
N GLU A 6 31.19 -6.17 -9.33
CA GLU A 6 31.43 -4.78 -8.93
C GLU A 6 32.09 -3.94 -10.04
N THR A 7 32.42 -4.55 -11.18
CA THR A 7 33.00 -3.84 -12.34
C THR A 7 32.01 -2.82 -12.90
N PRO A 8 32.45 -1.58 -13.21
CA PRO A 8 31.62 -0.57 -13.86
C PRO A 8 31.09 -1.03 -15.22
N ILE A 9 29.86 -0.63 -15.55
CA ILE A 9 29.15 -1.11 -16.74
C ILE A 9 29.85 -0.75 -18.07
N GLU A 10 30.67 0.31 -18.09
CA GLU A 10 31.45 0.75 -19.27
C GLU A 10 32.50 -0.25 -19.73
N PHE A 11 32.91 -1.18 -18.87
CA PHE A 11 33.88 -2.22 -19.24
C PHE A 11 33.22 -3.40 -19.96
N LEU A 12 31.88 -3.47 -19.95
CA LEU A 12 31.16 -4.53 -20.63
C LEU A 12 31.29 -4.35 -22.13
N LYS A 13 31.75 -5.38 -22.84
CA LYS A 13 31.93 -5.31 -24.29
C LYS A 13 30.61 -4.94 -24.98
N GLY A 14 30.60 -3.81 -25.69
CA GLY A 14 29.41 -3.24 -26.35
C GLY A 14 28.74 -2.08 -25.60
N VAL A 15 29.18 -1.79 -24.36
CA VAL A 15 28.81 -0.60 -23.58
C VAL A 15 29.97 0.40 -23.64
N GLY A 16 29.92 1.37 -24.56
CA GLY A 16 30.86 2.49 -24.54
C GLY A 16 30.54 3.52 -23.43
N PRO A 17 31.42 4.51 -23.17
CA PRO A 17 31.21 5.53 -22.12
C PRO A 17 29.90 6.31 -22.25
N LEU A 18 29.49 6.60 -23.49
CA LEU A 18 28.21 7.27 -23.80
C LEU A 18 26.99 6.40 -23.43
N ARG A 19 27.07 5.08 -23.62
CA ARG A 19 25.98 4.16 -23.25
C ARG A 19 25.97 3.91 -21.75
N GLY A 20 27.15 3.79 -21.12
CA GLY A 20 27.26 3.63 -19.67
C GLY A 20 26.66 4.81 -18.91
N THR A 21 26.94 6.05 -19.32
CA THR A 21 26.35 7.25 -18.70
C THR A 21 24.83 7.30 -18.84
N LEU A 22 24.27 6.87 -19.98
CA LEU A 22 22.82 6.74 -20.18
C LEU A 22 22.18 5.68 -19.28
N LEU A 23 22.76 4.48 -19.23
CA LEU A 23 22.26 3.38 -18.38
C LEU A 23 22.28 3.75 -16.90
N ARG A 24 23.30 4.50 -16.45
CA ARG A 24 23.37 5.02 -15.08
C ARG A 24 22.27 6.04 -14.80
N LYS A 25 22.09 7.02 -15.70
CA LYS A 25 21.16 8.13 -15.49
C LYS A 25 19.70 7.67 -15.55
N GLU A 26 19.36 6.84 -16.54
CA GLU A 26 17.97 6.48 -16.82
C GLU A 26 17.51 5.23 -16.06
N LEU A 27 18.40 4.26 -15.82
CA LEU A 27 18.05 2.96 -15.20
C LEU A 27 18.77 2.69 -13.88
N GLY A 28 19.68 3.55 -13.43
CA GLY A 28 20.48 3.31 -12.22
C GLY A 28 21.47 2.13 -12.35
N ILE A 29 21.82 1.73 -13.58
CA ILE A 29 22.71 0.60 -13.83
C ILE A 29 24.16 1.11 -13.86
N HIS A 30 24.88 0.92 -12.74
CA HIS A 30 26.26 1.38 -12.58
C HIS A 30 27.30 0.29 -12.82
N LYS A 31 26.96 -0.96 -12.47
CA LYS A 31 27.89 -2.09 -12.40
C LYS A 31 27.28 -3.34 -13.02
N TYR A 32 28.10 -4.34 -13.27
CA TYR A 32 27.69 -5.64 -13.81
C TYR A 32 26.57 -6.28 -13.00
N GLY A 33 26.66 -6.24 -11.66
CA GLY A 33 25.61 -6.75 -10.77
C GLY A 33 24.29 -5.98 -10.87
N HIS A 34 24.28 -4.71 -11.26
CA HIS A 34 23.02 -3.98 -11.48
C HIS A 34 22.34 -4.43 -12.78
N LEU A 35 23.13 -4.68 -13.84
CA LEU A 35 22.59 -5.22 -15.08
C LEU A 35 22.06 -6.64 -14.89
N LEU A 36 22.76 -7.48 -14.12
CA LEU A 36 22.30 -8.84 -13.79
C LEU A 36 20.95 -8.85 -13.05
N ASN A 37 20.70 -7.88 -12.18
CA ASN A 37 19.43 -7.76 -11.45
C ASN A 37 18.40 -6.90 -12.19
N PHE A 38 18.64 -6.57 -13.46
CA PHE A 38 17.69 -5.84 -14.29
C PHE A 38 16.77 -6.81 -15.01
N TYR A 39 15.66 -7.17 -14.37
CA TYR A 39 14.79 -8.25 -14.83
C TYR A 39 13.84 -7.84 -15.98
N PRO A 40 13.46 -8.78 -16.86
CA PRO A 40 12.44 -8.54 -17.88
C PRO A 40 11.05 -8.33 -17.26
N ASN A 41 10.24 -7.45 -17.85
CA ASN A 41 8.85 -7.21 -17.41
C ASN A 41 7.81 -8.05 -18.18
N ARG A 42 8.16 -8.53 -19.39
CA ARG A 42 7.36 -9.45 -20.19
C ARG A 42 8.25 -10.42 -20.96
N TYR A 43 7.68 -11.57 -21.31
CA TYR A 43 8.32 -12.58 -22.13
C TYR A 43 7.46 -12.81 -23.37
N ILE A 44 8.09 -12.74 -24.53
CA ILE A 44 7.45 -13.00 -25.81
C ILE A 44 7.78 -14.42 -26.20
N ASP A 45 6.77 -15.26 -26.31
CA ASP A 45 6.96 -16.61 -26.83
C ASP A 45 7.22 -16.55 -28.35
N ARG A 46 8.40 -17.01 -28.76
CA ARG A 46 8.84 -17.11 -30.16
C ARG A 46 9.02 -18.57 -30.60
N THR A 47 8.44 -19.52 -29.86
CA THR A 47 8.51 -20.95 -30.20
C THR A 47 7.57 -21.33 -31.33
N ARG A 48 6.40 -20.66 -31.43
CA ARG A 48 5.37 -21.01 -32.39
C ARG A 48 5.42 -20.13 -33.63
N TYR A 49 5.62 -20.78 -34.77
CA TYR A 49 5.40 -20.19 -36.08
C TYR A 49 3.96 -20.38 -36.50
N TYR A 50 3.32 -19.29 -36.91
CA TYR A 50 1.97 -19.28 -37.46
C TYR A 50 2.05 -19.21 -38.98
N LYS A 51 1.08 -19.81 -39.65
CA LYS A 51 0.79 -19.58 -41.07
C LYS A 51 -0.21 -18.45 -41.22
N ILE A 52 -0.24 -17.77 -42.37
CA ILE A 52 -1.12 -16.64 -42.63
C ILE A 52 -2.59 -17.04 -42.50
N ASN A 53 -2.95 -18.27 -42.87
CA ASN A 53 -4.31 -18.79 -42.73
C ASN A 53 -4.73 -19.14 -41.28
N GLU A 54 -3.78 -19.27 -40.34
CA GLU A 54 -4.06 -19.54 -38.92
C GLU A 54 -4.23 -18.25 -38.11
N LEU A 55 -4.04 -17.09 -38.74
CA LEU A 55 -4.12 -15.81 -38.08
C LEU A 55 -5.57 -15.51 -37.69
N GLN A 56 -5.76 -15.22 -36.41
CA GLN A 56 -7.02 -14.71 -35.88
C GLN A 56 -6.90 -13.20 -35.71
N ASN A 57 -8.04 -12.50 -35.74
CA ASN A 57 -8.10 -11.05 -35.55
C ASN A 57 -7.97 -10.69 -34.04
N ASN A 58 -6.89 -11.15 -33.41
CA ASN A 58 -6.53 -10.89 -32.02
C ASN A 58 -5.25 -10.06 -31.98
N VAL A 59 -5.10 -9.23 -30.94
CA VAL A 59 -3.96 -8.31 -30.74
C VAL A 59 -2.65 -9.03 -30.33
N ALA A 60 -2.54 -10.33 -30.60
CA ALA A 60 -1.38 -11.12 -30.24
C ALA A 60 -0.20 -10.83 -31.19
N GLU A 61 1.00 -10.77 -30.62
CA GLU A 61 2.24 -10.74 -31.41
C GLU A 61 2.48 -12.15 -31.98
N VAL A 62 2.66 -12.26 -33.29
CA VAL A 62 2.82 -13.54 -34.00
C VAL A 62 4.12 -13.56 -34.80
N GLN A 63 4.65 -14.76 -35.03
CA GLN A 63 5.85 -14.98 -35.83
C GLN A 63 5.51 -15.82 -37.06
N ILE A 64 5.92 -15.36 -38.24
CA ILE A 64 5.56 -15.97 -39.52
C ILE A 64 6.81 -16.07 -40.41
N ILE A 65 6.94 -17.18 -41.12
CA ILE A 65 8.01 -17.42 -42.09
C ILE A 65 7.44 -17.21 -43.49
N GLY A 66 8.15 -16.49 -44.33
CA GLY A 66 7.72 -16.24 -45.70
C GLY A 66 8.72 -15.39 -46.46
N LYS A 67 8.28 -14.82 -47.57
CA LYS A 67 9.10 -14.01 -48.47
C LYS A 67 8.41 -12.70 -48.82
N ILE A 68 9.22 -11.65 -48.98
CA ILE A 68 8.73 -10.35 -49.41
C ILE A 68 8.82 -10.30 -50.94
N ILE A 69 7.67 -10.17 -51.60
CA ILE A 69 7.58 -10.23 -53.07
C ILE A 69 7.51 -8.85 -53.72
N ASN A 70 7.02 -7.84 -53.00
CA ASN A 70 6.82 -6.50 -53.55
C ASN A 70 6.95 -5.43 -52.46
N ILE A 71 7.42 -4.24 -52.83
CA ILE A 71 7.56 -3.09 -51.94
C ILE A 71 7.02 -1.85 -52.67
N LYS A 72 6.01 -1.20 -52.10
CA LYS A 72 5.38 0.02 -52.62
C LYS A 72 5.44 1.13 -51.57
N THR A 73 5.58 2.38 -52.01
CA THR A 73 5.45 3.56 -51.14
C THR A 73 4.11 4.22 -51.45
N VAL A 74 3.27 4.40 -50.44
CA VAL A 74 1.92 4.97 -50.57
C VAL A 74 1.85 6.30 -49.82
N GLU A 75 1.31 7.33 -50.45
CA GLU A 75 1.04 8.63 -49.82
C GLU A 75 -0.38 8.62 -49.26
N PHE A 76 -0.57 9.03 -47.99
CA PHE A 76 -1.89 8.96 -47.33
C PHE A 76 -2.35 10.28 -46.68
N GLY A 77 -1.68 11.40 -46.98
CA GLY A 77 -2.05 12.74 -46.54
C GLY A 77 -1.03 13.79 -47.00
N LYS A 78 -1.27 15.08 -46.73
CA LYS A 78 -0.29 16.15 -46.99
C LYS A 78 1.02 15.85 -46.22
N ASN A 79 2.10 15.56 -46.95
CA ASN A 79 3.43 15.23 -46.43
C ASN A 79 3.58 13.93 -45.61
N GLN A 80 2.63 12.99 -45.67
CA GLN A 80 2.76 11.70 -44.98
C GLN A 80 2.85 10.54 -45.97
N LYS A 81 3.97 9.81 -45.93
CA LYS A 81 4.25 8.62 -46.75
C LYS A 81 4.29 7.40 -45.85
N ARG A 82 3.86 6.24 -46.34
CA ARG A 82 4.04 4.94 -45.69
C ARG A 82 4.67 3.94 -46.65
N LEU A 83 5.56 3.08 -46.15
CA LEU A 83 6.11 1.96 -46.89
C LEU A 83 5.22 0.75 -46.67
N VAL A 84 4.84 0.05 -47.73
CA VAL A 84 4.05 -1.18 -47.66
C VAL A 84 4.80 -2.27 -48.41
N ALA A 85 5.13 -3.37 -47.74
CA ALA A 85 5.70 -4.55 -48.36
C ALA A 85 4.69 -5.70 -48.38
N THR A 86 4.55 -6.37 -49.52
CA THR A 86 3.71 -7.56 -49.65
C THR A 86 4.52 -8.78 -49.25
N PHE A 87 4.08 -9.42 -48.17
CA PHE A 87 4.69 -10.61 -47.61
C PHE A 87 3.80 -11.82 -47.86
N VAL A 88 4.39 -12.91 -48.33
CA VAL A 88 3.68 -14.12 -48.76
C VAL A 88 4.31 -15.34 -48.09
N ASP A 89 3.45 -16.19 -47.56
CA ASP A 89 3.80 -17.54 -47.12
C ASP A 89 3.15 -18.59 -48.06
N ASP A 90 3.25 -19.87 -47.73
CA ASP A 90 2.68 -20.94 -48.56
C ASP A 90 1.14 -20.99 -48.55
N THR A 91 0.48 -20.18 -47.71
CA THR A 91 -0.98 -20.21 -47.47
C THR A 91 -1.72 -18.94 -47.81
N GLY A 92 -1.04 -17.79 -47.89
CA GLY A 92 -1.69 -16.51 -48.14
C GLY A 92 -0.73 -15.33 -48.27
N GLN A 93 -1.29 -14.13 -48.26
CA GLN A 93 -0.55 -12.88 -48.37
C GLN A 93 -0.97 -11.88 -47.28
N MET A 94 -0.04 -11.04 -46.86
CA MET A 94 -0.29 -9.95 -45.92
C MET A 94 0.54 -8.71 -46.24
N GLU A 95 0.16 -7.57 -45.67
CA GLU A 95 0.86 -6.30 -45.84
C GLU A 95 1.70 -5.92 -44.61
N LEU A 96 2.99 -5.69 -44.78
CA LEU A 96 3.87 -5.12 -43.77
C LEU A 96 3.95 -3.61 -43.96
N VAL A 97 3.66 -2.82 -42.92
CA VAL A 97 3.48 -1.36 -43.05
C VAL A 97 4.43 -0.60 -42.12
N TRP A 98 5.11 0.42 -42.65
CA TRP A 98 5.96 1.33 -41.87
C TRP A 98 5.59 2.80 -42.12
N PHE A 99 5.39 3.54 -41.03
CA PHE A 99 5.07 4.98 -41.05
C PHE A 99 6.30 5.87 -40.81
N GLN A 100 7.39 5.31 -40.30
CA GLN A 100 8.63 6.00 -39.94
C GLN A 100 9.85 5.21 -40.42
N GLY A 101 10.99 5.87 -40.64
CA GLY A 101 12.25 5.21 -41.03
C GLY A 101 12.27 4.66 -42.46
N ILE A 102 11.37 5.12 -43.33
CA ILE A 102 11.08 4.55 -44.67
C ILE A 102 12.33 4.33 -45.53
N LYS A 103 13.28 5.28 -45.57
CA LYS A 103 14.50 5.15 -46.38
C LYS A 103 15.39 3.99 -45.92
N TRP A 104 15.69 3.93 -44.62
CA TRP A 104 16.56 2.90 -44.04
C TRP A 104 15.93 1.51 -44.13
N ILE A 105 14.62 1.41 -43.89
CA ILE A 105 13.89 0.14 -43.96
C ILE A 105 13.82 -0.35 -45.41
N ARG A 106 13.61 0.53 -46.39
CA ARG A 106 13.61 0.13 -47.79
C ARG A 106 14.96 -0.47 -48.23
N GLU A 107 16.06 0.03 -47.69
CA GLU A 107 17.41 -0.49 -47.97
C GLU A 107 17.69 -1.83 -47.28
N SER A 108 17.07 -2.09 -46.12
CA SER A 108 17.26 -3.35 -45.38
C SER A 108 16.38 -4.50 -45.87
N LEU A 109 15.29 -4.20 -46.59
CA LEU A 109 14.38 -5.21 -47.14
C LEU A 109 14.95 -5.84 -48.41
N LYS A 110 15.10 -7.17 -48.39
CA LYS A 110 15.49 -7.96 -49.55
C LYS A 110 14.29 -8.67 -50.16
N LEU A 111 14.11 -8.51 -51.47
CA LEU A 111 13.05 -9.17 -52.23
C LEU A 111 13.37 -10.64 -52.46
N ASN A 112 12.34 -11.49 -52.39
CA ASN A 112 12.37 -12.93 -52.66
C ASN A 112 13.31 -13.77 -51.78
N GLU A 113 13.86 -13.20 -50.71
CA GLU A 113 14.57 -13.98 -49.67
C GLU A 113 13.59 -14.42 -48.58
N MET A 114 13.82 -15.63 -48.05
CA MET A 114 13.06 -16.12 -46.90
C MET A 114 13.44 -15.35 -45.64
N CYS A 115 12.46 -14.76 -44.99
CA CYS A 115 12.62 -14.00 -43.75
C CYS A 115 11.55 -14.39 -42.73
N VAL A 116 11.89 -14.15 -41.46
CA VAL A 116 10.98 -14.29 -40.34
C VAL A 116 10.49 -12.90 -39.98
N VAL A 117 9.17 -12.76 -39.93
CA VAL A 117 8.50 -11.52 -39.57
C VAL A 117 7.81 -11.70 -38.24
N PHE A 118 8.02 -10.75 -37.33
CA PHE A 118 7.44 -10.76 -36.00
C PHE A 118 6.76 -9.43 -35.68
N GLY A 119 5.54 -9.47 -35.16
CA GLY A 119 4.82 -8.26 -34.75
C GLY A 119 3.33 -8.48 -34.50
N LYS A 120 2.63 -7.40 -34.18
CA LYS A 120 1.18 -7.43 -33.95
C LYS A 120 0.44 -7.49 -35.26
N CYS A 121 -0.38 -8.52 -35.42
CA CYS A 121 -1.23 -8.67 -36.59
C CYS A 121 -2.56 -7.92 -36.39
N THR A 122 -2.99 -7.17 -37.39
CA THR A 122 -4.32 -6.56 -37.45
C THR A 122 -4.96 -6.86 -38.80
N SER A 123 -6.28 -6.98 -38.86
CA SER A 123 -6.99 -7.15 -40.13
C SER A 123 -7.66 -5.85 -40.56
N PHE A 124 -7.45 -5.45 -41.82
CA PHE A 124 -8.14 -4.34 -42.46
C PHE A 124 -8.58 -4.77 -43.85
N ASN A 125 -9.87 -4.60 -44.19
CA ASN A 125 -10.46 -5.03 -45.47
C ASN A 125 -10.13 -6.50 -45.82
N ASN A 126 -10.33 -7.42 -44.87
CA ASN A 126 -10.07 -8.86 -45.05
C ASN A 126 -8.61 -9.22 -45.39
N THR A 127 -7.68 -8.28 -45.28
CA THR A 127 -6.25 -8.50 -45.48
C THR A 127 -5.53 -8.28 -44.16
N PHE A 128 -4.73 -9.25 -43.75
CA PHE A 128 -3.86 -9.08 -42.59
C PHE A 128 -2.77 -8.07 -42.90
N ASN A 129 -2.51 -7.22 -41.93
CA ASN A 129 -1.40 -6.29 -41.97
C ASN A 129 -0.66 -6.26 -40.63
N MET A 130 0.63 -5.93 -40.70
CA MET A 130 1.51 -5.84 -39.55
C MET A 130 2.24 -4.51 -39.60
N ALA A 131 1.99 -3.65 -38.60
CA ALA A 131 2.63 -2.34 -38.51
C ALA A 131 3.98 -2.46 -37.78
N HIS A 132 5.03 -1.89 -38.37
CA HIS A 132 6.39 -1.88 -37.83
C HIS A 132 6.91 -3.26 -37.37
N PRO A 133 6.86 -4.30 -38.21
CA PRO A 133 7.36 -5.61 -37.82
C PRO A 133 8.88 -5.64 -37.66
N GLU A 134 9.34 -6.52 -36.78
CA GLU A 134 10.74 -6.96 -36.76
C GLU A 134 10.94 -8.00 -37.87
N ILE A 135 11.94 -7.79 -38.71
CA ILE A 135 12.29 -8.69 -39.81
C ILE A 135 13.71 -9.19 -39.59
N GLU A 136 13.87 -10.51 -39.63
CA GLU A 136 15.18 -11.17 -39.58
C GLU A 136 15.30 -12.12 -40.78
N LEU A 137 16.45 -12.11 -41.45
CA LEU A 137 16.74 -13.07 -42.51
C LEU A 137 16.85 -14.48 -41.90
N MET A 138 16.37 -15.51 -42.61
CA MET A 138 16.42 -16.89 -42.09
C MET A 138 17.84 -17.37 -41.76
N THR A 139 18.85 -16.90 -42.49
CA THR A 139 20.26 -17.20 -42.25
C THR A 139 20.77 -16.61 -40.92
N GLU A 140 20.38 -15.38 -40.59
CA GLU A 140 20.68 -14.76 -39.29
C GLU A 140 19.85 -15.39 -38.16
N HIS A 141 18.61 -15.77 -38.47
CA HIS A 141 17.67 -16.40 -37.54
C HIS A 141 18.16 -17.76 -37.03
N GLN A 142 18.82 -18.54 -37.88
CA GLN A 142 19.40 -19.85 -37.53
C GLN A 142 20.69 -19.76 -36.70
N GLN A 143 21.45 -18.66 -36.80
CA GLN A 143 22.73 -18.50 -36.09
C GLN A 143 22.57 -17.94 -34.66
N SER A 144 21.41 -17.38 -34.34
CA SER A 144 21.16 -16.80 -33.01
C SER A 144 20.91 -17.88 -31.94
N LEU A 145 21.56 -17.75 -30.77
CA LEU A 145 21.27 -18.53 -29.57
C LEU A 145 19.79 -18.33 -29.18
N ARG A 146 18.94 -19.31 -29.47
CA ARG A 146 17.51 -19.20 -29.19
C ARG A 146 17.22 -19.47 -27.73
N SER A 147 16.63 -18.48 -27.07
CA SER A 147 15.75 -18.70 -25.92
C SER A 147 14.35 -19.00 -26.46
N ALA A 148 13.65 -19.97 -25.88
CA ALA A 148 12.28 -20.31 -26.28
C ALA A 148 11.35 -19.08 -26.17
N MET A 149 11.61 -18.24 -25.16
CA MET A 149 10.93 -16.97 -24.98
C MET A 149 11.94 -15.83 -24.95
N GLN A 150 11.64 -14.76 -25.68
CA GLN A 150 12.47 -13.57 -25.69
C GLN A 150 12.09 -12.66 -24.52
N PRO A 151 13.05 -12.31 -23.65
CA PRO A 151 12.80 -11.34 -22.60
C PRO A 151 12.64 -9.93 -23.17
N VAL A 152 11.73 -9.17 -22.59
CA VAL A 152 11.61 -7.74 -22.83
C VAL A 152 11.89 -6.99 -21.55
N TYR A 153 12.89 -6.12 -21.62
CA TYR A 153 13.33 -5.31 -20.51
C TYR A 153 12.59 -3.96 -20.48
N PRO A 154 12.38 -3.36 -19.30
CA PRO A 154 11.92 -1.98 -19.18
C PRO A 154 12.82 -1.03 -19.99
N SER A 155 12.23 -0.03 -20.65
CA SER A 155 12.97 0.99 -21.40
C SER A 155 12.28 2.34 -21.25
N THR A 156 13.07 3.41 -21.25
CA THR A 156 12.58 4.79 -21.31
C THR A 156 12.60 5.29 -22.76
N GLU A 157 11.82 6.34 -23.05
CA GLU A 157 11.80 6.98 -24.37
C GLU A 157 13.17 7.54 -24.77
N THR A 158 13.90 8.09 -23.78
CA THR A 158 15.26 8.61 -23.94
C THR A 158 16.25 7.53 -24.40
N LEU A 159 16.15 6.31 -23.87
CA LEU A 159 16.99 5.18 -24.27
C LEU A 159 16.65 4.70 -25.69
N ALA A 160 15.37 4.58 -26.01
CA ALA A 160 14.90 4.18 -27.33
C ALA A 160 15.38 5.17 -28.41
N ASN A 161 15.21 6.48 -28.17
CA ASN A 161 15.62 7.54 -29.08
C ASN A 161 17.14 7.60 -29.31
N ARG A 162 17.94 7.13 -28.33
CA ARG A 162 19.41 7.06 -28.44
C ARG A 162 19.92 5.69 -28.89
N GLY A 163 19.04 4.85 -29.43
CA GLY A 163 19.39 3.57 -30.06
C GLY A 163 19.72 2.44 -29.09
N ILE A 164 19.36 2.56 -27.80
CA ILE A 164 19.43 1.45 -26.83
C ILE A 164 18.07 0.73 -26.89
N SER A 165 17.94 -0.18 -27.85
CA SER A 165 16.74 -1.02 -27.99
C SER A 165 16.79 -2.26 -27.09
N ASN A 166 15.65 -2.94 -26.95
CA ASN A 166 15.58 -4.21 -26.21
C ASN A 166 16.56 -5.27 -26.76
N ARG A 167 16.87 -5.24 -28.07
CA ARG A 167 17.89 -6.10 -28.70
C ARG A 167 19.30 -5.79 -28.19
N VAL A 168 19.61 -4.52 -27.95
CA VAL A 168 20.90 -4.07 -27.41
C VAL A 168 21.06 -4.53 -25.97
N ILE A 169 20.03 -4.37 -25.14
CA ILE A 169 20.04 -4.83 -23.74
C ILE A 169 20.21 -6.35 -23.69
N ASN A 170 19.50 -7.10 -24.53
CA ASN A 170 19.66 -8.55 -24.66
C ASN A 170 21.10 -8.97 -24.99
N LYS A 171 21.75 -8.30 -25.95
CA LYS A 171 23.16 -8.56 -26.29
C LYS A 171 24.10 -8.25 -25.13
N MET A 172 23.87 -7.15 -24.41
CA MET A 172 24.64 -6.82 -23.21
C MET A 172 24.48 -7.90 -22.13
N MET A 173 23.26 -8.40 -21.92
CA MET A 173 23.00 -9.49 -20.98
C MET A 173 23.71 -10.79 -21.40
N GLN A 174 23.65 -11.16 -22.68
CA GLN A 174 24.37 -12.34 -23.20
C GLN A 174 25.87 -12.22 -22.98
N GLN A 175 26.45 -11.06 -23.28
CA GLN A 175 27.87 -10.78 -23.05
C GLN A 175 28.22 -10.87 -21.57
N LEU A 176 27.36 -10.37 -20.69
CA LEU A 176 27.55 -10.45 -19.23
C LEU A 176 27.63 -11.91 -18.77
N PHE A 177 26.71 -12.78 -19.23
CA PHE A 177 26.72 -14.20 -18.89
C PHE A 177 27.96 -14.94 -19.44
N LEU A 178 28.45 -14.54 -20.62
CA LEU A 178 29.70 -15.07 -21.18
C LEU A 178 30.93 -14.65 -20.36
N GLU A 179 31.05 -13.37 -20.00
CA GLU A 179 32.19 -12.85 -19.21
C GLU A 179 32.21 -13.40 -17.77
N THR A 180 31.04 -13.62 -17.18
CA THR A 180 30.89 -14.19 -15.82
C THR A 180 30.92 -15.71 -15.79
N GLN A 181 30.95 -16.37 -16.95
CA GLN A 181 30.81 -17.83 -17.10
C GLN A 181 29.55 -18.42 -16.43
N ALA A 182 28.54 -17.60 -16.15
CA ALA A 182 27.33 -17.96 -15.41
C ALA A 182 27.59 -18.59 -14.02
N VAL A 183 28.74 -18.33 -13.40
CA VAL A 183 29.08 -18.84 -12.06
C VAL A 183 28.78 -17.75 -11.03
N PHE A 184 27.60 -17.82 -10.42
CA PHE A 184 27.21 -16.99 -9.30
C PHE A 184 27.23 -17.82 -8.01
N SER A 185 27.55 -17.17 -6.89
CA SER A 185 27.54 -17.80 -5.58
C SER A 185 26.10 -18.03 -5.13
N GLU A 186 25.83 -19.21 -4.58
CA GLU A 186 24.56 -19.52 -3.94
C GLU A 186 24.35 -18.60 -2.73
N THR A 187 23.10 -18.21 -2.50
CA THR A 187 22.71 -17.31 -1.42
C THR A 187 21.85 -18.00 -0.38
N LEU A 188 21.05 -18.99 -0.76
CA LEU A 188 20.22 -19.71 0.21
C LEU A 188 20.93 -20.97 0.72
N PRO A 189 20.76 -21.33 2.00
CA PRO A 189 21.23 -22.61 2.52
C PRO A 189 20.64 -23.82 1.79
N ASN A 190 21.40 -24.91 1.74
CA ASN A 190 20.98 -26.13 1.06
C ASN A 190 19.69 -26.74 1.62
N TYR A 191 19.44 -26.64 2.92
CA TYR A 191 18.21 -27.15 3.53
C TYR A 191 16.97 -26.42 2.99
N LEU A 192 17.00 -25.08 2.89
CA LEU A 192 15.91 -24.30 2.27
C LEU A 192 15.72 -24.70 0.81
N ASN A 193 16.82 -24.90 0.07
CA ASN A 193 16.73 -25.28 -1.33
C ASN A 193 16.03 -26.64 -1.50
N ASN A 194 16.34 -27.60 -0.63
CA ASN A 194 15.78 -28.94 -0.69
C ASN A 194 14.31 -28.99 -0.25
N GLU A 195 13.96 -28.34 0.87
CA GLU A 195 12.59 -28.33 1.39
C GLU A 195 11.61 -27.65 0.43
N LEU A 196 12.00 -26.49 -0.11
CA LEU A 196 11.17 -25.69 -1.01
C LEU A 196 11.31 -26.11 -2.48
N LYS A 197 12.13 -27.14 -2.77
CA LYS A 197 12.44 -27.62 -4.14
C LYS A 197 12.87 -26.49 -5.07
N LEU A 198 13.67 -25.58 -4.54
CA LEU A 198 14.17 -24.41 -5.22
C LEU A 198 15.31 -24.77 -6.17
N ILE A 199 15.27 -24.23 -7.39
CA ILE A 199 16.38 -24.41 -8.34
C ILE A 199 17.62 -23.62 -7.89
N PRO A 200 18.85 -24.06 -8.25
CA PRO A 200 20.07 -23.34 -7.91
C PRO A 200 20.09 -21.91 -8.46
N LYS A 201 20.74 -20.98 -7.76
CA LYS A 201 20.76 -19.57 -8.15
C LYS A 201 21.26 -19.32 -9.58
N ASN A 202 22.28 -20.04 -10.03
CA ASN A 202 22.80 -19.92 -11.40
C ASN A 202 21.76 -20.26 -12.45
N GLU A 203 20.99 -21.32 -12.19
CA GLU A 203 19.94 -21.77 -13.09
C GLU A 203 18.74 -20.80 -13.07
N ALA A 204 18.41 -20.22 -11.91
CA ALA A 204 17.37 -19.20 -11.80
C ALA A 204 17.74 -17.92 -12.54
N LEU A 205 18.96 -17.39 -12.34
CA LEU A 205 19.45 -16.21 -13.04
C LEU A 205 19.55 -16.45 -14.55
N PHE A 206 19.97 -17.64 -14.97
CA PHE A 206 19.98 -17.94 -16.40
C PHE A 206 18.55 -17.98 -16.98
N ASN A 207 17.62 -18.71 -16.36
CA ASN A 207 16.27 -18.88 -16.89
C ASN A 207 15.38 -17.64 -16.77
N ILE A 208 15.66 -16.70 -15.85
CA ILE A 208 14.91 -15.43 -15.81
C ILE A 208 15.26 -14.53 -17.00
N HIS A 209 16.49 -14.58 -17.50
CA HIS A 209 16.91 -13.80 -18.68
C HIS A 209 16.75 -14.59 -19.98
N PHE A 210 17.04 -15.89 -19.96
CA PHE A 210 17.03 -16.78 -21.12
C PHE A 210 16.22 -18.05 -20.81
N PRO A 211 14.89 -17.93 -20.65
CA PRO A 211 14.04 -19.06 -20.29
C PRO A 211 14.02 -20.16 -21.35
N LYS A 212 14.35 -21.38 -20.92
CA LYS A 212 14.26 -22.58 -21.77
C LYS A 212 12.82 -23.05 -22.00
N SER A 213 11.93 -22.82 -21.03
CA SER A 213 10.51 -23.18 -21.09
C SER A 213 9.70 -22.31 -20.12
N ALA A 214 8.37 -22.30 -20.28
CA ALA A 214 7.45 -21.63 -19.37
C ALA A 214 7.59 -22.15 -17.92
N GLU A 215 7.80 -23.45 -17.75
CA GLU A 215 7.97 -24.09 -16.44
C GLU A 215 9.30 -23.66 -15.78
N ALA A 216 10.40 -23.65 -16.54
CA ALA A 216 11.69 -23.21 -16.05
C ALA A 216 11.67 -21.73 -15.66
N LEU A 217 10.96 -20.90 -16.44
CA LEU A 217 10.72 -19.49 -16.12
C LEU A 217 9.94 -19.33 -14.80
N ALA A 218 8.87 -20.10 -14.61
CA ALA A 218 8.07 -20.04 -13.39
C ALA A 218 8.89 -20.43 -12.15
N LYS A 219 9.71 -21.50 -12.24
CA LYS A 219 10.62 -21.91 -11.16
C LYS A 219 11.68 -20.84 -10.86
N ALA A 220 12.23 -20.21 -11.88
CA ALA A 220 13.19 -19.11 -11.73
C ALA A 220 12.58 -17.87 -11.08
N GLN A 221 11.39 -17.46 -11.53
CA GLN A 221 10.64 -16.36 -10.93
C GLN A 221 10.34 -16.63 -9.46
N PHE A 222 9.83 -17.83 -9.13
CA PHE A 222 9.54 -18.21 -7.75
C PHE A 222 10.80 -18.18 -6.88
N ARG A 223 11.91 -18.77 -7.33
CA ARG A 223 13.20 -18.79 -6.62
C ARG A 223 13.74 -17.40 -6.31
N LEU A 224 13.72 -16.50 -7.30
CA LEU A 224 14.27 -15.14 -7.16
C LEU A 224 13.36 -14.24 -6.32
N LYS A 225 12.04 -14.34 -6.51
CA LYS A 225 11.05 -13.63 -5.68
C LYS A 225 11.13 -14.08 -4.23
N PHE A 226 11.21 -15.38 -3.98
CA PHE A 226 11.38 -15.93 -2.64
C PHE A 226 12.67 -15.40 -2.00
N GLU A 227 13.81 -15.44 -2.71
CA GLU A 227 15.08 -14.91 -2.19
C GLU A 227 14.97 -13.45 -1.77
N GLU A 228 14.44 -12.60 -2.65
CA GLU A 228 14.30 -11.17 -2.40
C GLU A 228 13.42 -10.92 -1.16
N LEU A 229 12.24 -11.54 -1.12
CA LEU A 229 11.31 -11.38 0.00
C LEU A 229 11.86 -11.97 1.31
N PHE A 230 12.55 -13.12 1.24
CA PHE A 230 13.16 -13.78 2.38
C PHE A 230 14.22 -12.91 3.04
N TYR A 231 15.16 -12.36 2.27
CA TYR A 231 16.20 -11.50 2.83
C TYR A 231 15.66 -10.20 3.39
N ILE A 232 14.62 -9.63 2.77
CA ILE A 232 13.91 -8.47 3.30
C ILE A 232 13.25 -8.82 4.65
N GLN A 233 12.50 -9.92 4.72
CA GLN A 233 11.84 -10.34 5.96
C GLN A 233 12.86 -10.68 7.06
N LEU A 234 13.94 -11.38 6.73
CA LEU A 234 15.03 -11.68 7.64
C LEU A 234 15.62 -10.39 8.23
N GLN A 235 15.90 -9.39 7.39
CA GLN A 235 16.41 -8.10 7.83
C GLN A 235 15.44 -7.35 8.76
N LEU A 236 14.16 -7.31 8.41
CA LEU A 236 13.13 -6.63 9.20
C LEU A 236 12.98 -7.29 10.57
N ILE A 237 12.86 -8.62 10.62
CA ILE A 237 12.72 -9.38 11.86
C ILE A 237 13.98 -9.25 12.71
N SER A 238 15.18 -9.41 12.13
CA SER A 238 16.45 -9.24 12.86
C SER A 238 16.58 -7.84 13.46
N LYS A 239 16.21 -6.78 12.73
CA LYS A 239 16.19 -5.41 13.27
C LYS A 239 15.23 -5.27 14.45
N ASN A 240 14.03 -5.85 14.35
CA ASN A 240 13.05 -5.82 15.43
C ASN A 240 13.58 -6.56 16.68
N LEU A 241 14.20 -7.74 16.50
CA LEU A 241 14.86 -8.47 17.60
C LEU A 241 15.99 -7.66 18.25
N ILE A 242 16.89 -7.06 17.45
CA ILE A 242 17.98 -6.21 17.95
C ILE A 242 17.41 -5.02 18.74
N ARG A 243 16.34 -4.41 18.23
CA ARG A 243 15.66 -3.31 18.93
C ARG A 243 15.08 -3.76 20.26
N LYS A 244 14.38 -4.90 20.32
CA LYS A 244 13.86 -5.45 21.58
C LYS A 244 14.97 -5.77 22.59
N HIS A 245 16.14 -6.16 22.12
CA HIS A 245 17.31 -6.34 23.00
C HIS A 245 17.89 -5.02 23.50
N LYS A 246 18.00 -4.01 22.61
CA LYS A 246 18.63 -2.72 22.89
C LYS A 246 17.74 -1.77 23.70
N ILE A 247 16.45 -1.71 23.37
CA ILE A 247 15.48 -0.81 23.99
C ILE A 247 14.71 -1.60 25.05
N LYS A 248 15.12 -1.44 26.31
CA LYS A 248 14.40 -2.01 27.45
C LYS A 248 13.05 -1.30 27.61
N GLY A 249 12.07 -2.03 28.13
CA GLY A 249 10.76 -1.50 28.49
C GLY A 249 10.44 -1.82 29.95
N HIS A 250 9.45 -1.15 30.53
CA HIS A 250 8.97 -1.46 31.86
C HIS A 250 8.10 -2.73 31.83
N PRO A 251 8.49 -3.84 32.47
CA PRO A 251 7.72 -5.08 32.38
C PRO A 251 6.42 -4.99 33.19
N PHE A 252 5.28 -5.00 32.50
CA PHE A 252 3.95 -5.05 33.09
C PHE A 252 3.54 -6.50 33.39
N THR A 253 4.03 -7.03 34.51
CA THR A 253 3.82 -8.44 34.89
C THR A 253 2.46 -8.68 35.57
N LYS A 254 1.87 -7.64 36.17
CA LYS A 254 0.63 -7.75 36.94
C LYS A 254 -0.58 -7.41 36.08
N VAL A 255 -1.65 -8.19 36.24
CA VAL A 255 -3.01 -7.84 35.83
C VAL A 255 -3.82 -7.79 37.12
N GLY A 256 -4.22 -6.59 37.50
CA GLY A 256 -4.68 -6.25 38.84
C GLY A 256 -6.17 -5.93 38.90
N ALA A 257 -6.54 -5.15 39.90
CA ALA A 257 -7.94 -4.84 40.18
C ALA A 257 -8.56 -4.00 39.06
N TYR A 258 -7.84 -3.02 38.49
CA TYR A 258 -8.42 -2.13 37.47
C TYR A 258 -8.85 -2.91 36.24
N PHE A 259 -7.98 -3.78 35.71
CA PHE A 259 -8.31 -4.57 34.54
C PHE A 259 -9.40 -5.62 34.83
N ASN A 260 -9.27 -6.37 35.92
CA ASN A 260 -10.17 -7.48 36.22
C ASN A 260 -11.58 -6.98 36.59
N ASP A 261 -11.68 -5.89 37.37
CA ASP A 261 -12.95 -5.28 37.73
C ASP A 261 -13.65 -4.72 36.49
N PHE A 262 -12.93 -4.00 35.63
CA PHE A 262 -13.48 -3.50 34.37
C PHE A 262 -14.00 -4.64 33.49
N TYR A 263 -13.20 -5.70 33.30
CA TYR A 263 -13.56 -6.81 32.42
C TYR A 263 -14.76 -7.62 32.93
N GLN A 264 -14.92 -7.76 34.25
CA GLN A 264 -15.98 -8.58 34.84
C GLN A 264 -17.27 -7.80 35.10
N ASN A 265 -17.17 -6.56 35.56
CA ASN A 265 -18.30 -5.84 36.16
C ASN A 265 -18.76 -4.64 35.32
N HIS A 266 -17.87 -4.00 34.56
CA HIS A 266 -18.17 -2.72 33.89
C HIS A 266 -18.19 -2.79 32.37
N LEU A 267 -17.69 -3.89 31.78
CA LEU A 267 -17.69 -4.07 30.34
C LEU A 267 -19.12 -4.37 29.84
N PRO A 268 -19.72 -3.49 29.00
CA PRO A 268 -21.14 -3.59 28.66
C PRO A 268 -21.47 -4.64 27.59
N PHE A 269 -20.47 -5.33 27.05
CA PHE A 269 -20.62 -6.32 25.97
C PHE A 269 -19.53 -7.39 26.06
N GLU A 270 -19.77 -8.55 25.44
CA GLU A 270 -18.71 -9.56 25.32
C GLU A 270 -17.68 -9.19 24.26
N LEU A 271 -16.39 -9.32 24.61
CA LEU A 271 -15.31 -9.15 23.63
C LEU A 271 -15.32 -10.28 22.59
N THR A 272 -15.04 -9.92 21.34
CA THR A 272 -14.83 -10.87 20.26
C THR A 272 -13.58 -11.72 20.49
N ASN A 273 -13.45 -12.85 19.79
CA ASN A 273 -12.27 -13.71 19.91
C ASN A 273 -11.02 -12.97 19.39
N ALA A 274 -11.17 -12.18 18.34
CA ALA A 274 -10.11 -11.31 17.83
C ALA A 274 -9.65 -10.28 18.88
N GLN A 275 -10.58 -9.60 19.56
CA GLN A 275 -10.25 -8.65 20.64
C GLN A 275 -9.54 -9.35 21.81
N LYS A 276 -10.05 -10.50 22.26
CA LYS A 276 -9.42 -11.30 23.33
C LYS A 276 -8.00 -11.74 22.96
N ARG A 277 -7.80 -12.19 21.71
CA ARG A 277 -6.47 -12.56 21.18
C ARG A 277 -5.51 -11.38 21.19
N VAL A 278 -5.95 -10.23 20.67
CA VAL A 278 -5.13 -9.01 20.61
C VAL A 278 -4.75 -8.49 21.99
N VAL A 279 -5.67 -8.49 22.96
CA VAL A 279 -5.36 -8.09 24.35
C VAL A 279 -4.31 -9.03 24.97
N LYS A 280 -4.37 -10.34 24.70
CA LYS A 280 -3.35 -11.29 25.14
C LYS A 280 -2.00 -11.04 24.47
N GLU A 281 -1.97 -10.73 23.17
CA GLU A 281 -0.74 -10.37 22.45
C GLU A 281 -0.10 -9.10 23.06
N ILE A 282 -0.89 -8.05 23.30
CA ILE A 282 -0.43 -6.81 23.93
C ILE A 282 0.09 -7.07 25.35
N ARG A 283 -0.64 -7.82 26.16
CA ARG A 283 -0.21 -8.20 27.52
C ARG A 283 1.13 -8.95 27.50
N ALA A 284 1.29 -9.92 26.60
CA ALA A 284 2.53 -10.69 26.51
C ALA A 284 3.73 -9.81 26.14
N ASP A 285 3.53 -8.82 25.26
CA ASP A 285 4.58 -7.89 24.83
C ASP A 285 4.93 -6.87 25.92
N MET A 286 3.93 -6.29 26.59
CA MET A 286 4.13 -5.37 27.72
C MET A 286 4.73 -6.08 28.95
N GLY A 287 4.47 -7.38 29.12
CA GLY A 287 5.09 -8.18 30.18
C GLY A 287 6.56 -8.54 29.93
N SER A 288 7.09 -8.23 28.74
CA SER A 288 8.48 -8.49 28.39
C SER A 288 9.42 -7.40 28.91
N ASN A 289 10.73 -7.69 28.99
CA ASN A 289 11.75 -6.69 29.34
C ASN A 289 12.10 -5.72 28.18
N ALA A 290 11.36 -5.78 27.07
CA ALA A 290 11.56 -4.96 25.90
C ALA A 290 10.43 -3.92 25.75
N GLN A 291 10.71 -2.79 25.11
CA GLN A 291 9.66 -1.84 24.78
C GLN A 291 8.69 -2.46 23.74
N MET A 292 7.41 -2.61 24.08
CA MET A 292 6.37 -2.85 23.09
C MET A 292 6.29 -1.69 22.09
N ASN A 293 6.34 -2.01 20.80
CA ASN A 293 6.09 -1.08 19.70
C ASN A 293 5.16 -1.77 18.70
N ARG A 294 3.86 -1.55 18.85
CA ARG A 294 2.83 -2.38 18.19
C ARG A 294 1.82 -1.55 17.41
N LEU A 295 1.49 -1.99 16.20
CA LEU A 295 0.40 -1.49 15.38
C LEU A 295 -0.85 -2.35 15.61
N LEU A 296 -1.87 -1.76 16.21
CA LEU A 296 -3.22 -2.29 16.33
C LEU A 296 -4.04 -1.87 15.12
N GLN A 297 -4.34 -2.83 14.28
CA GLN A 297 -5.14 -2.67 13.08
C GLN A 297 -6.50 -3.32 13.25
N GLY A 298 -7.54 -2.67 12.76
CA GLY A 298 -8.88 -3.24 12.70
C GLY A 298 -9.80 -2.31 11.93
N ASP A 299 -10.90 -2.84 11.43
CA ASP A 299 -11.87 -2.04 10.68
C ASP A 299 -12.50 -0.92 11.56
N VAL A 300 -13.12 0.09 10.95
CA VAL A 300 -13.86 1.13 11.65
C VAL A 300 -14.96 0.47 12.49
N GLY A 301 -14.93 0.69 13.81
CA GLY A 301 -15.89 0.07 14.75
C GLY A 301 -15.57 -1.35 15.20
N SER A 302 -14.38 -1.90 14.89
CA SER A 302 -13.89 -3.19 15.41
C SER A 302 -13.56 -3.20 16.92
N GLY A 303 -13.73 -2.07 17.62
CA GLY A 303 -13.42 -1.95 19.05
C GLY A 303 -11.93 -1.70 19.37
N LYS A 304 -11.19 -1.00 18.51
CA LYS A 304 -9.80 -0.62 18.81
C LYS A 304 -9.67 0.18 20.12
N THR A 305 -10.61 1.09 20.38
CA THR A 305 -10.63 1.92 21.59
C THR A 305 -10.78 1.10 22.88
N ILE A 306 -11.57 0.02 22.87
CA ILE A 306 -11.72 -0.84 24.06
C ILE A 306 -10.43 -1.60 24.37
N VAL A 307 -9.75 -2.11 23.33
CA VAL A 307 -8.44 -2.75 23.46
C VAL A 307 -7.39 -1.76 24.00
N ALA A 308 -7.41 -0.51 23.54
CA ALA A 308 -6.54 0.54 24.04
C ALA A 308 -6.80 0.85 25.52
N LEU A 309 -8.07 1.02 25.94
CA LEU A 309 -8.44 1.23 27.33
C LEU A 309 -7.93 0.08 28.22
N MET A 310 -8.22 -1.16 27.85
CA MET A 310 -7.77 -2.33 28.60
C MET A 310 -6.24 -2.40 28.71
N SER A 311 -5.51 -1.96 27.69
CA SER A 311 -4.05 -1.85 27.73
C SER A 311 -3.58 -0.78 28.72
N MET A 312 -4.27 0.36 28.80
CA MET A 312 -4.00 1.40 29.81
C MET A 312 -4.30 0.91 31.23
N LEU A 313 -5.35 0.13 31.42
CA LEU A 313 -5.66 -0.46 32.74
C LEU A 313 -4.54 -1.41 33.21
N ILE A 314 -3.93 -2.19 32.30
CA ILE A 314 -2.76 -3.01 32.64
C ILE A 314 -1.58 -2.12 33.09
N ALA A 315 -1.36 -0.97 32.45
CA ALA A 315 -0.32 -0.04 32.88
C ALA A 315 -0.61 0.51 34.30
N LEU A 316 -1.87 0.85 34.59
CA LEU A 316 -2.30 1.32 35.92
C LEU A 316 -2.13 0.25 37.00
N ASP A 317 -2.45 -1.01 36.71
CA ASP A 317 -2.23 -2.15 37.62
C ASP A 317 -0.74 -2.35 37.98
N ASN A 318 0.17 -1.85 37.15
CA ASN A 318 1.62 -1.85 37.40
C ASN A 318 2.12 -0.50 37.95
N GLY A 319 1.22 0.42 38.28
CA GLY A 319 1.53 1.70 38.91
C GLY A 319 1.98 2.80 37.94
N PHE A 320 1.80 2.63 36.62
CA PHE A 320 2.22 3.59 35.60
C PHE A 320 1.07 4.41 35.04
N GLN A 321 1.35 5.66 34.66
CA GLN A 321 0.44 6.52 33.94
C GLN A 321 0.39 6.16 32.45
N SER A 322 -0.73 6.47 31.80
CA SER A 322 -0.92 6.29 30.35
C SER A 322 -1.34 7.57 29.64
N CYS A 323 -1.08 7.66 28.34
CA CYS A 323 -1.64 8.73 27.51
C CYS A 323 -2.25 8.22 26.20
N LEU A 324 -3.22 8.98 25.67
CA LEU A 324 -3.80 8.78 24.34
C LEU A 324 -3.68 10.06 23.53
N MET A 325 -2.96 9.99 22.42
CA MET A 325 -2.80 11.08 21.47
C MET A 325 -3.74 10.88 20.27
N ALA A 326 -4.55 11.90 19.97
CA ALA A 326 -5.46 11.95 18.84
C ALA A 326 -5.13 13.13 17.90
N PRO A 327 -5.39 13.02 16.57
CA PRO A 327 -4.93 14.01 15.57
C PRO A 327 -5.68 15.35 15.63
N THR A 328 -6.87 15.38 16.22
CA THR A 328 -7.71 16.58 16.29
C THR A 328 -8.33 16.70 17.67
N GLU A 329 -8.68 17.93 18.07
CA GLU A 329 -9.36 18.18 19.34
C GLU A 329 -10.71 17.48 19.42
N ILE A 330 -11.42 17.36 18.30
CA ILE A 330 -12.71 16.66 18.21
C ILE A 330 -12.55 15.18 18.59
N LEU A 331 -11.57 14.49 17.97
CA LEU A 331 -11.28 13.10 18.29
C LEU A 331 -10.78 12.93 19.73
N ALA A 332 -9.95 13.85 20.23
CA ALA A 332 -9.49 13.82 21.61
C ALA A 332 -10.65 13.94 22.61
N ASN A 333 -11.58 14.87 22.38
CA ASN A 333 -12.80 15.02 23.18
C ASN A 333 -13.68 13.76 23.13
N GLN A 334 -13.83 13.15 21.96
CA GLN A 334 -14.61 11.93 21.79
C GLN A 334 -14.02 10.75 22.58
N HIS A 335 -12.70 10.55 22.50
CA HIS A 335 -12.01 9.55 23.32
C HIS A 335 -12.14 9.87 24.79
N PHE A 336 -11.99 11.13 25.19
CA PHE A 336 -12.17 11.56 26.57
C PHE A 336 -13.56 11.21 27.11
N ASN A 337 -14.63 11.61 26.41
CA ASN A 337 -15.99 11.33 26.84
C ASN A 337 -16.28 9.82 26.90
N GLY A 338 -15.88 9.07 25.86
CA GLY A 338 -16.14 7.62 25.80
C GLY A 338 -15.35 6.83 26.85
N LEU A 339 -14.09 7.17 27.09
CA LEU A 339 -13.30 6.52 28.14
C LEU A 339 -13.75 6.91 29.54
N ASN A 340 -14.15 8.17 29.74
CA ASN A 340 -14.66 8.64 31.03
C ASN A 340 -16.02 8.00 31.38
N GLU A 341 -16.86 7.73 30.38
CA GLU A 341 -18.11 6.98 30.56
C GLU A 341 -17.84 5.52 30.95
N LEU A 342 -16.93 4.84 30.24
CA LEU A 342 -16.55 3.45 30.53
C LEU A 342 -15.81 3.27 31.86
N ALA A 343 -15.08 4.29 32.31
CA ALA A 343 -14.25 4.23 33.53
C ALA A 343 -14.89 4.91 34.74
N LYS A 344 -16.16 5.35 34.63
CA LYS A 344 -16.84 6.16 35.65
C LYS A 344 -16.82 5.53 37.04
N ASP A 345 -17.00 4.21 37.11
CA ASP A 345 -17.10 3.46 38.36
C ASP A 345 -15.75 2.88 38.83
N LEU A 346 -14.68 3.02 38.04
CA LEU A 346 -13.33 2.51 38.35
C LEU A 346 -12.50 3.46 39.23
N ASN A 347 -13.04 4.63 39.61
CA ASN A 347 -12.32 5.69 40.33
C ASN A 347 -10.99 6.10 39.65
N ILE A 348 -10.99 6.16 38.31
CA ILE A 348 -9.82 6.52 37.52
C ILE A 348 -9.90 8.00 37.14
N ASN A 349 -8.90 8.78 37.56
CA ASN A 349 -8.73 10.17 37.13
C ASN A 349 -8.27 10.25 35.66
N ILE A 350 -9.16 10.67 34.77
CA ILE A 350 -8.91 10.93 33.34
C ILE A 350 -9.06 12.43 33.06
N LYS A 351 -8.13 13.04 32.31
CA LYS A 351 -8.21 14.45 31.89
C LYS A 351 -7.91 14.63 30.40
N LEU A 352 -8.36 15.76 29.87
CA LEU A 352 -8.16 16.18 28.49
C LEU A 352 -7.20 17.37 28.40
N LEU A 353 -6.19 17.30 27.51
CA LEU A 353 -5.27 18.38 27.19
C LEU A 353 -5.22 18.66 25.68
N THR A 354 -5.71 19.83 25.30
CA THR A 354 -5.78 20.33 23.91
C THR A 354 -5.18 21.74 23.80
N GLY A 355 -5.03 22.24 22.57
CA GLY A 355 -4.61 23.62 22.31
C GLY A 355 -5.59 24.63 22.93
N SER A 356 -6.87 24.30 22.92
CA SER A 356 -7.98 25.08 23.51
C SER A 356 -8.12 25.00 25.04
N THR A 357 -7.34 24.15 25.74
CA THR A 357 -7.46 24.00 27.20
C THR A 357 -7.01 25.25 27.95
N LYS A 358 -7.90 25.82 28.79
CA LYS A 358 -7.65 27.03 29.59
C LYS A 358 -6.42 26.89 30.51
N ILE A 359 -5.68 27.99 30.69
CA ILE A 359 -4.42 28.05 31.48
C ILE A 359 -4.62 27.53 32.91
N ALA A 360 -5.72 27.91 33.58
CA ALA A 360 -6.01 27.44 34.94
C ALA A 360 -6.14 25.91 35.02
N ASN A 361 -6.83 25.30 34.05
CA ASN A 361 -6.97 23.84 33.98
C ASN A 361 -5.66 23.16 33.61
N ARG A 362 -4.86 23.76 32.71
CA ARG A 362 -3.52 23.25 32.37
C ARG A 362 -2.64 23.14 33.61
N ARG A 363 -2.66 24.15 34.50
CA ARG A 363 -1.89 24.13 35.74
C ARG A 363 -2.26 22.94 36.64
N ILE A 364 -3.56 22.71 36.84
CA ILE A 364 -4.07 21.57 37.62
C ILE A 364 -3.62 20.24 36.98
N ILE A 365 -3.78 20.10 35.66
CA ILE A 365 -3.36 18.89 34.93
C ILE A 365 -1.85 18.64 35.10
N HIS A 366 -1.01 19.68 35.01
CA HIS A 366 0.43 19.55 35.21
C HIS A 366 0.78 19.12 36.64
N GLU A 367 0.15 19.73 37.65
CA GLU A 367 0.36 19.36 39.05
C GLU A 367 -0.07 17.90 39.33
N GLU A 368 -1.23 17.47 38.80
CA GLU A 368 -1.72 16.09 38.93
C GLU A 368 -0.87 15.05 38.17
N LEU A 369 -0.29 15.44 37.03
CA LEU A 369 0.63 14.59 36.26
C LEU A 369 1.93 14.34 36.99
N GLU A 370 2.53 15.39 37.56
CA GLU A 370 3.81 15.33 38.25
C GLU A 370 3.71 14.61 39.59
N ASN A 371 2.59 14.78 40.32
CA ASN A 371 2.38 14.08 41.59
C ASN A 371 1.91 12.62 41.41
N GLY A 372 1.40 12.27 40.23
CA GLY A 372 0.94 10.92 39.85
C GLY A 372 -0.53 10.62 40.16
N SER A 373 -1.31 11.61 40.58
CA SER A 373 -2.75 11.46 40.82
C SER A 373 -3.58 11.45 39.54
N LEU A 374 -3.01 11.91 38.41
CA LEU A 374 -3.61 11.75 37.09
C LEU A 374 -3.21 10.40 36.49
N HIS A 375 -4.19 9.55 36.18
CA HIS A 375 -3.94 8.18 35.70
C HIS A 375 -3.83 8.12 34.18
N ILE A 376 -4.76 8.76 33.47
CA ILE A 376 -4.83 8.76 32.01
C ILE A 376 -4.96 10.19 31.49
N LEU A 377 -4.07 10.57 30.57
CA LEU A 377 -4.12 11.86 29.88
C LEU A 377 -4.46 11.68 28.40
N ILE A 378 -5.54 12.30 27.95
CA ILE A 378 -5.98 12.27 26.55
C ILE A 378 -5.71 13.64 25.94
N GLY A 379 -5.23 13.71 24.70
CA GLY A 379 -4.91 14.99 24.11
C GLY A 379 -4.48 14.96 22.66
N THR A 380 -4.09 16.13 22.16
CA THR A 380 -3.55 16.30 20.81
C THR A 380 -2.02 16.46 20.85
N HIS A 381 -1.42 17.10 19.85
CA HIS A 381 0.00 17.48 19.85
C HIS A 381 0.41 18.30 21.09
N ALA A 382 -0.54 18.88 21.83
CA ALA A 382 -0.31 19.52 23.13
C ALA A 382 0.36 18.60 24.16
N LEU A 383 0.18 17.27 24.06
CA LEU A 383 0.86 16.29 24.91
C LEU A 383 2.39 16.28 24.73
N LEU A 384 2.88 16.77 23.60
CA LEU A 384 4.30 16.80 23.26
C LEU A 384 5.00 18.07 23.76
N GLU A 385 4.27 19.05 24.27
CA GLU A 385 4.83 20.29 24.82
C GLU A 385 5.79 19.99 25.97
N ASP A 386 6.94 20.67 26.07
CA ASP A 386 7.98 20.40 27.09
C ASP A 386 7.47 20.48 28.53
N LYS A 387 6.43 21.29 28.78
CA LYS A 387 5.80 21.47 30.09
C LYS A 387 5.02 20.24 30.58
N VAL A 388 4.60 19.35 29.68
CA VAL A 388 3.90 18.11 30.06
C VAL A 388 4.93 17.11 30.57
N LYS A 389 4.95 16.89 31.89
CA LYS A 389 5.85 15.96 32.57
C LYS A 389 5.04 14.93 33.35
N PHE A 390 5.26 13.67 33.04
CA PHE A 390 4.65 12.56 33.78
C PHE A 390 5.55 12.16 34.94
N LYS A 391 4.96 11.72 36.04
CA LYS A 391 5.70 11.03 37.11
C LYS A 391 6.33 9.75 36.57
N ASN A 392 5.52 8.93 35.89
CA ASN A 392 5.92 7.62 35.38
C ASN A 392 5.01 7.18 34.23
N LEU A 393 5.27 7.70 33.03
CA LEU A 393 4.59 7.27 31.80
C LEU A 393 5.04 5.86 31.40
N GLY A 394 4.10 4.92 31.38
CA GLY A 394 4.36 3.53 31.02
C GLY A 394 3.81 3.10 29.65
N LEU A 395 2.73 3.72 29.18
CA LEU A 395 2.09 3.42 27.90
C LEU A 395 1.64 4.69 27.19
N ALA A 396 1.98 4.82 25.91
CA ALA A 396 1.45 5.85 25.03
C ALA A 396 0.68 5.21 23.87
N VAL A 397 -0.59 5.58 23.74
CA VAL A 397 -1.48 5.18 22.66
C VAL A 397 -1.56 6.31 21.63
N ILE A 398 -1.38 6.00 20.35
CA ILE A 398 -1.46 6.97 19.25
C ILE A 398 -2.56 6.53 18.30
N ASP A 399 -3.58 7.35 18.08
CA ASP A 399 -4.67 7.08 17.13
C ASP A 399 -4.43 7.78 15.78
N GLU A 400 -4.80 7.13 14.69
CA GLU A 400 -4.64 7.61 13.30
C GLU A 400 -3.22 8.08 12.94
N GLN A 401 -2.27 7.13 12.97
CA GLN A 401 -0.83 7.36 12.78
C GLN A 401 -0.45 8.21 11.55
N HIS A 402 -1.18 8.09 10.44
CA HIS A 402 -0.76 8.69 9.15
C HIS A 402 -0.65 10.21 9.16
N ARG A 403 -1.21 10.90 10.18
CA ARG A 403 -1.08 12.35 10.35
C ARG A 403 0.07 12.78 11.26
N PHE A 404 0.77 11.83 11.89
CA PHE A 404 1.83 12.11 12.86
C PHE A 404 3.21 11.66 12.34
N GLY A 405 4.15 12.60 12.31
CA GLY A 405 5.51 12.36 11.82
C GLY A 405 6.36 11.52 12.77
N VAL A 406 7.45 10.94 12.25
CA VAL A 406 8.41 10.13 13.01
C VAL A 406 9.00 10.91 14.21
N GLU A 407 9.26 12.21 14.05
CA GLU A 407 9.83 13.09 15.07
C GLU A 407 8.95 13.22 16.33
N GLN A 408 7.63 13.20 16.16
CA GLN A 408 6.67 13.33 17.27
C GLN A 408 6.69 12.09 18.19
N ARG A 409 6.95 10.90 17.63
CA ARG A 409 7.12 9.66 18.40
C ARG A 409 8.37 9.71 19.28
N SER A 410 9.47 10.23 18.74
CA SER A 410 10.73 10.41 19.49
C SER A 410 10.56 11.34 20.70
N LYS A 411 9.69 12.35 20.60
CA LYS A 411 9.39 13.25 21.74
C LYS A 411 8.68 12.51 22.88
N LEU A 412 7.72 11.62 22.59
CA LEU A 412 7.07 10.80 23.63
C LEU A 412 8.06 9.85 24.33
N TRP A 413 9.08 9.36 23.61
CA TRP A 413 10.10 8.49 24.22
C TRP A 413 10.91 9.22 25.29
N LYS A 414 11.12 10.53 25.12
CA LYS A 414 11.85 11.38 26.07
C LYS A 414 10.99 11.87 27.24
N LYS A 415 9.68 11.56 27.24
CA LYS A 415 8.74 11.98 28.30
C LYS A 415 8.72 11.06 29.51
N SER A 416 9.37 9.90 29.47
CA SER A 416 9.57 9.12 30.69
C SER A 416 10.62 9.81 31.57
N SER A 417 10.21 10.17 32.79
CA SER A 417 11.12 10.78 33.75
C SER A 417 12.10 9.71 34.27
N PRO A 418 13.40 10.03 34.44
CA PRO A 418 14.29 9.15 35.20
C PRO A 418 13.78 9.08 36.65
N ASN A 419 13.53 7.87 37.13
CA ASN A 419 13.17 7.66 38.53
C ASN A 419 14.38 8.07 39.41
N PRO A 420 14.20 8.91 40.45
CA PRO A 420 15.33 9.41 41.25
C PRO A 420 16.05 8.34 42.10
N SER A 421 15.50 7.13 42.19
CA SER A 421 15.93 6.09 43.15
C SER A 421 16.83 5.00 42.55
N GLU A 422 17.07 4.98 41.23
CA GLU A 422 17.97 3.99 40.63
C GLU A 422 18.79 4.63 39.50
N THR A 423 20.08 4.32 39.46
CA THR A 423 21.08 4.71 38.45
C THR A 423 20.80 4.12 37.05
N ALA A 424 19.59 4.28 36.53
CA ALA A 424 19.09 3.58 35.36
C ALA A 424 18.82 4.55 34.20
N GLU A 425 19.35 4.19 33.02
CA GLU A 425 19.01 4.78 31.73
C GLU A 425 17.49 5.00 31.62
N SER A 426 17.05 6.15 31.09
CA SER A 426 15.62 6.46 30.89
C SER A 426 14.97 5.38 30.04
N VAL A 427 14.15 4.54 30.68
CA VAL A 427 13.39 3.46 30.03
C VAL A 427 12.19 4.11 29.31
N PRO A 428 12.04 3.93 28.00
CA PRO A 428 10.94 4.53 27.27
C PRO A 428 9.60 3.81 27.55
N PRO A 429 8.46 4.52 27.40
CA PRO A 429 7.15 3.91 27.54
C PRO A 429 6.87 2.93 26.40
N HIS A 430 5.98 1.98 26.64
CA HIS A 430 5.39 1.16 25.60
C HIS A 430 4.58 2.00 24.63
N ILE A 431 4.61 1.66 23.33
CA ILE A 431 3.91 2.37 22.27
C ILE A 431 2.89 1.44 21.62
N LEU A 432 1.62 1.85 21.65
CA LEU A 432 0.53 1.23 20.90
C LEU A 432 0.00 2.22 19.88
N VAL A 433 0.06 1.87 18.61
CA VAL A 433 -0.43 2.71 17.52
C VAL A 433 -1.69 2.10 16.93
N MET A 434 -2.71 2.90 16.68
CA MET A 434 -3.98 2.46 16.10
C MET A 434 -4.17 3.12 14.74
N THR A 435 -4.74 2.36 13.80
CA THR A 435 -5.23 2.90 12.52
C THR A 435 -6.62 2.37 12.23
N ALA A 436 -7.52 3.23 11.77
CA ALA A 436 -8.81 2.78 11.24
C ALA A 436 -8.75 2.44 9.75
N THR A 437 -7.71 2.86 9.04
CA THR A 437 -7.50 2.42 7.66
C THR A 437 -6.94 0.99 7.67
N PRO A 438 -7.67 0.02 7.10
CA PRO A 438 -7.11 -1.30 6.88
C PRO A 438 -5.96 -1.13 5.88
N ILE A 439 -4.75 -1.45 6.32
CA ILE A 439 -3.56 -1.58 5.48
C ILE A 439 -3.48 -3.05 5.05
N PRO A 440 -3.22 -3.37 3.77
CA PRO A 440 -3.04 -4.76 3.38
C PRO A 440 -1.96 -5.41 4.23
N ARG A 441 -2.24 -6.60 4.79
CA ARG A 441 -1.32 -7.27 5.73
C ARG A 441 0.08 -7.43 5.13
N THR A 442 0.16 -7.67 3.82
CA THR A 442 1.41 -7.77 3.05
C THR A 442 2.21 -6.48 3.03
N LEU A 443 1.53 -5.34 2.89
CA LEU A 443 2.13 -4.01 2.94
C LEU A 443 2.60 -3.69 4.37
N ALA A 444 1.77 -4.02 5.37
CA ALA A 444 2.10 -3.81 6.77
C ALA A 444 3.35 -4.59 7.20
N MET A 445 3.46 -5.87 6.81
CA MET A 445 4.62 -6.73 7.08
C MET A 445 5.92 -6.26 6.43
N SER A 446 5.83 -5.40 5.42
CA SER A 446 6.96 -4.96 4.60
C SER A 446 7.40 -3.53 4.92
N LEU A 447 6.45 -2.59 5.05
CA LEU A 447 6.73 -1.17 5.28
C LEU A 447 6.85 -0.78 6.76
N TYR A 448 6.09 -1.45 7.63
CA TYR A 448 6.07 -1.19 9.07
C TYR A 448 6.79 -2.30 9.84
N GLY A 449 7.82 -2.90 9.23
CA GLY A 449 8.52 -4.07 9.79
C GLY A 449 9.26 -3.83 11.12
N ASP A 450 9.32 -2.59 11.61
CA ASP A 450 9.77 -2.21 12.96
C ASP A 450 8.66 -2.27 14.03
N LEU A 451 7.41 -2.48 13.61
CA LEU A 451 6.22 -2.61 14.46
C LEU A 451 5.75 -4.07 14.47
N ASP A 452 5.43 -4.58 15.66
CA ASP A 452 4.63 -5.80 15.75
C ASP A 452 3.18 -5.49 15.34
N ILE A 453 2.52 -6.38 14.61
CA ILE A 453 1.18 -6.13 14.07
C ILE A 453 0.17 -7.01 14.79
N SER A 454 -0.88 -6.39 15.32
CA SER A 454 -2.07 -7.07 15.84
C SER A 454 -3.28 -6.69 15.00
N VAL A 455 -4.01 -7.67 14.51
CA VAL A 455 -5.17 -7.47 13.65
C VAL A 455 -6.44 -7.89 14.37
N ILE A 456 -7.44 -7.01 14.43
CA ILE A 456 -8.82 -7.32 14.79
C ILE A 456 -9.60 -7.55 13.49
N ASP A 457 -9.83 -8.83 13.18
CA ASP A 457 -10.49 -9.34 11.99
C ASP A 457 -11.97 -9.71 12.20
N GLU A 458 -12.51 -9.44 13.40
CA GLU A 458 -13.91 -9.68 13.75
C GLU A 458 -14.61 -8.36 14.13
N LEU A 459 -15.84 -8.17 13.65
CA LEU A 459 -16.71 -7.07 14.09
C LEU A 459 -17.50 -7.48 15.35
N PRO A 460 -17.82 -6.55 16.27
CA PRO A 460 -18.64 -6.84 17.43
C PRO A 460 -20.03 -7.40 17.05
N PRO A 461 -20.57 -8.33 17.85
CA PRO A 461 -21.90 -8.90 17.61
C PRO A 461 -22.99 -7.82 17.67
N GLY A 462 -24.05 -7.97 16.86
CA GLY A 462 -25.19 -7.04 16.81
C GLY A 462 -25.08 -5.91 15.77
N ARG A 463 -23.92 -5.72 15.13
CA ARG A 463 -23.76 -4.73 14.06
C ARG A 463 -24.28 -5.27 12.72
N LYS A 464 -25.27 -4.59 12.15
CA LYS A 464 -25.78 -4.91 10.80
C LYS A 464 -24.80 -4.37 9.74
N PRO A 465 -24.52 -5.14 8.67
CA PRO A 465 -23.68 -4.66 7.58
C PRO A 465 -24.36 -3.50 6.86
N ILE A 466 -23.57 -2.53 6.40
CA ILE A 466 -24.08 -1.37 5.68
C ILE A 466 -24.48 -1.82 4.27
N GLN A 467 -25.72 -1.52 3.86
CA GLN A 467 -26.16 -1.79 2.51
C GLN A 467 -25.58 -0.72 1.58
N THR A 468 -24.58 -1.11 0.81
CA THR A 468 -23.92 -0.21 -0.13
C THR A 468 -24.50 -0.41 -1.53
N VAL A 469 -24.95 0.68 -2.16
CA VAL A 469 -25.53 0.64 -3.52
C VAL A 469 -24.90 1.70 -4.40
N HIS A 470 -24.63 1.33 -5.65
CA HIS A 470 -24.18 2.26 -6.69
C HIS A 470 -25.39 2.75 -7.50
N ARG A 471 -25.47 4.07 -7.71
CA ARG A 471 -26.54 4.73 -8.47
C ARG A 471 -25.92 5.79 -9.39
N PHE A 472 -26.57 5.99 -10.53
CA PHE A 472 -26.18 7.05 -11.46
C PHE A 472 -26.94 8.34 -11.16
N ASP A 473 -26.42 9.48 -11.64
CA ASP A 473 -27.08 10.78 -11.53
C ASP A 473 -28.53 10.78 -12.05
N SER A 474 -28.84 9.94 -13.04
CA SER A 474 -30.21 9.74 -13.55
C SER A 474 -31.19 9.17 -12.52
N ASN A 475 -30.70 8.59 -11.41
CA ASN A 475 -31.50 8.07 -10.33
C ASN A 475 -31.72 9.06 -9.17
N ARG A 476 -31.25 10.30 -9.28
CA ARG A 476 -31.26 11.31 -8.20
C ARG A 476 -32.64 11.51 -7.55
N LEU A 477 -33.71 11.59 -8.35
CA LEU A 477 -35.08 11.73 -7.82
C LEU A 477 -35.52 10.55 -6.93
N LYS A 478 -35.08 9.33 -7.26
CA LYS A 478 -35.38 8.14 -6.44
C LYS A 478 -34.60 8.19 -5.12
N VAL A 479 -33.36 8.66 -5.16
CA VAL A 479 -32.54 8.84 -3.96
C VAL A 479 -33.15 9.91 -3.06
N TRP A 480 -33.64 11.04 -3.60
CA TRP A 480 -34.32 12.06 -2.81
C TRP A 480 -35.61 11.59 -2.16
N LYS A 481 -36.40 10.76 -2.85
CA LYS A 481 -37.56 10.11 -2.23
C LYS A 481 -37.12 9.27 -1.02
N PHE A 482 -36.08 8.46 -1.19
CA PHE A 482 -35.52 7.63 -0.12
C PHE A 482 -35.01 8.48 1.08
N ILE A 483 -34.37 9.62 0.82
CA ILE A 483 -33.96 10.58 1.87
C ILE A 483 -35.18 11.07 2.67
N ARG A 484 -36.28 11.43 2.01
CA ARG A 484 -37.52 11.87 2.70
C ARG A 484 -38.09 10.76 3.57
N ASP A 485 -38.14 9.54 3.05
CA ASP A 485 -38.65 8.36 3.77
C ASP A 485 -37.81 8.09 5.03
N GLU A 486 -36.47 8.19 4.93
CA GLU A 486 -35.56 8.01 6.08
C GLU A 486 -35.66 9.13 7.12
N ILE A 487 -35.80 10.40 6.69
CA ILE A 487 -36.02 11.52 7.61
C ILE A 487 -37.37 11.40 8.33
N ALA A 488 -38.41 10.90 7.66
CA ALA A 488 -39.72 10.65 8.27
C ALA A 488 -39.65 9.59 9.39
N LEU A 489 -38.67 8.67 9.32
CA LEU A 489 -38.35 7.72 10.39
C LEU A 489 -37.52 8.35 11.53
N GLY A 490 -37.25 9.65 11.49
CA GLY A 490 -36.46 10.38 12.49
C GLY A 490 -34.95 10.26 12.30
N ARG A 491 -34.48 9.79 11.14
CA ARG A 491 -33.07 9.52 10.88
C ARG A 491 -32.35 10.72 10.26
N GLN A 492 -31.03 10.71 10.35
CA GLN A 492 -30.17 11.78 9.85
C GLN A 492 -29.28 11.31 8.70
N ILE A 493 -28.91 12.24 7.82
CA ILE A 493 -28.33 11.94 6.51
C ILE A 493 -27.07 12.76 6.27
N TYR A 494 -26.03 12.08 5.81
CA TYR A 494 -24.80 12.69 5.33
C TYR A 494 -24.79 12.76 3.81
N ILE A 495 -24.41 13.91 3.26
CA ILE A 495 -24.16 14.09 1.82
C ILE A 495 -22.77 14.66 1.63
N VAL A 496 -21.88 13.90 1.00
CA VAL A 496 -20.45 14.22 0.88
C VAL A 496 -20.09 14.52 -0.56
N TYR A 497 -19.48 15.69 -0.78
CA TYR A 497 -18.92 16.12 -2.05
C TYR A 497 -17.39 16.03 -2.05
N PRO A 498 -16.75 15.68 -3.17
CA PRO A 498 -15.30 15.63 -3.27
C PRO A 498 -14.67 17.03 -3.19
N LEU A 499 -13.42 17.08 -2.71
CA LEU A 499 -12.54 18.25 -2.78
C LEU A 499 -11.39 17.88 -3.73
N ILE A 500 -11.12 18.70 -4.75
CA ILE A 500 -9.98 18.56 -5.64
C ILE A 500 -8.92 19.58 -5.22
N GLU A 501 -7.80 19.10 -4.68
CA GLU A 501 -6.74 19.98 -4.15
C GLU A 501 -6.17 20.96 -5.19
N GLU A 502 -6.28 20.63 -6.49
CA GLU A 502 -5.79 21.42 -7.63
C GLU A 502 -6.72 22.60 -8.01
N SER A 503 -7.99 22.60 -7.61
CA SER A 503 -9.00 23.61 -8.02
C SER A 503 -9.91 24.09 -6.88
N LYS A 504 -9.30 24.63 -5.82
CA LYS A 504 -9.96 25.08 -4.57
C LYS A 504 -11.09 26.11 -4.70
N THR A 505 -11.25 26.76 -5.85
CA THR A 505 -12.36 27.68 -6.15
C THR A 505 -13.56 26.96 -6.77
N MET A 506 -13.33 25.91 -7.55
CA MET A 506 -14.37 25.13 -8.21
C MET A 506 -15.09 24.20 -7.21
N ASP A 507 -14.38 23.63 -6.25
CA ASP A 507 -14.98 22.68 -5.29
C ASP A 507 -15.92 23.32 -4.27
N LEU A 508 -15.63 24.56 -3.85
CA LEU A 508 -16.56 25.31 -3.02
C LEU A 508 -17.84 25.62 -3.78
N LYS A 509 -17.72 25.86 -5.09
CA LYS A 509 -18.87 26.09 -5.94
C LYS A 509 -19.71 24.82 -6.04
N ASP A 510 -19.11 23.66 -6.29
CA ASP A 510 -19.83 22.38 -6.36
C ASP A 510 -20.56 22.04 -5.04
N LEU A 511 -19.92 22.29 -3.89
CA LEU A 511 -20.57 22.11 -2.58
C LEU A 511 -21.73 23.09 -2.37
N MET A 512 -21.53 24.37 -2.70
CA MET A 512 -22.56 25.42 -2.52
C MET A 512 -23.73 25.20 -3.48
N ASP A 513 -23.46 24.88 -4.74
CA ASP A 513 -24.47 24.51 -5.74
C ASP A 513 -25.24 23.26 -5.28
N GLY A 514 -24.53 22.27 -4.72
CA GLY A 514 -25.11 21.09 -4.09
C GLY A 514 -26.00 21.42 -2.89
N TYR A 515 -25.55 22.30 -2.01
CA TYR A 515 -26.30 22.77 -0.85
C TYR A 515 -27.56 23.55 -1.25
N GLU A 516 -27.46 24.45 -2.23
CA GLU A 516 -28.60 25.19 -2.77
C GLU A 516 -29.62 24.26 -3.42
N SER A 517 -29.14 23.26 -4.18
CA SER A 517 -29.98 22.23 -4.78
C SER A 517 -30.76 21.46 -3.70
N ILE A 518 -30.08 20.95 -2.68
CA ILE A 518 -30.71 20.23 -1.56
C ILE A 518 -31.66 21.16 -0.79
N SER A 519 -31.31 22.43 -0.57
CA SER A 519 -32.17 23.39 0.12
C SER A 519 -33.46 23.71 -0.62
N ARG A 520 -33.44 23.67 -1.96
CA ARG A 520 -34.67 23.82 -2.77
C ARG A 520 -35.60 22.63 -2.65
N ASP A 521 -35.05 21.41 -2.65
CA ASP A 521 -35.85 20.19 -2.57
C ASP A 521 -36.29 19.83 -1.15
N PHE A 522 -35.54 20.29 -0.14
CA PHE A 522 -35.78 20.08 1.29
C PHE A 522 -35.89 21.43 2.02
N PRO A 523 -36.96 22.21 1.78
CA PRO A 523 -37.10 23.55 2.34
C PRO A 523 -37.47 23.54 3.83
N LEU A 524 -37.13 24.63 4.51
CA LEU A 524 -37.66 24.95 5.85
C LEU A 524 -39.18 25.23 5.76
N PRO A 525 -39.95 24.94 6.81
CA PRO A 525 -39.53 24.47 8.14
C PRO A 525 -39.41 22.95 8.28
N ASP A 526 -39.82 22.19 7.27
CA ASP A 526 -39.95 20.72 7.36
C ASP A 526 -38.60 20.00 7.44
N TYR A 527 -37.53 20.60 6.87
CA TYR A 527 -36.19 20.03 6.84
C TYR A 527 -35.13 21.05 7.27
N SER A 528 -34.26 20.63 8.19
CA SER A 528 -33.11 21.40 8.65
C SER A 528 -31.84 20.85 8.00
N ILE A 529 -31.10 21.73 7.30
CA ILE A 529 -29.87 21.39 6.58
C ILE A 529 -28.70 22.16 7.19
N SER A 530 -27.57 21.49 7.39
CA SER A 530 -26.29 22.12 7.73
C SER A 530 -25.26 21.94 6.62
N ILE A 531 -24.26 22.81 6.62
CA ILE A 531 -23.10 22.73 5.73
C ILE A 531 -21.81 22.60 6.56
N LEU A 532 -20.89 21.74 6.11
CA LEU A 532 -19.59 21.57 6.75
C LEU A 532 -18.46 21.48 5.73
N HIS A 533 -17.54 22.44 5.76
CA HIS A 533 -16.40 22.46 4.85
C HIS A 533 -15.10 22.92 5.52
N GLY A 534 -13.97 22.62 4.87
CA GLY A 534 -12.63 22.78 5.47
C GLY A 534 -12.26 24.20 5.88
N LYS A 535 -12.82 25.20 5.20
CA LYS A 535 -12.54 26.63 5.44
C LYS A 535 -13.39 27.27 6.54
N MET A 536 -14.39 26.57 7.10
CA MET A 536 -15.16 27.10 8.23
C MET A 536 -14.26 27.28 9.45
N LYS A 537 -14.55 28.29 10.28
CA LYS A 537 -13.83 28.50 11.54
C LYS A 537 -14.07 27.27 12.44
N PRO A 538 -13.08 26.87 13.26
CA PRO A 538 -13.23 25.72 14.15
C PRO A 538 -14.47 25.78 15.05
N ALA A 539 -14.80 26.96 15.59
CA ALA A 539 -15.99 27.18 16.41
C ALA A 539 -17.30 26.94 15.64
N ASP A 540 -17.38 27.38 14.38
CA ASP A 540 -18.56 27.20 13.53
C ASP A 540 -18.76 25.72 13.19
N LYS A 541 -17.67 25.00 12.89
CA LYS A 541 -17.70 23.54 12.65
C LYS A 541 -18.21 22.80 13.87
N GLU A 542 -17.72 23.15 15.06
CA GLU A 542 -18.13 22.53 16.31
C GLU A 542 -19.61 22.78 16.60
N ALA A 543 -20.09 24.01 16.36
CA ALA A 543 -21.49 24.37 16.51
C ALA A 543 -22.41 23.56 15.56
N GLU A 544 -22.06 23.47 14.27
CA GLU A 544 -22.85 22.69 13.30
C GLU A 544 -22.82 21.19 13.59
N MET A 545 -21.66 20.64 13.98
CA MET A 545 -21.54 19.24 14.39
C MET A 545 -22.37 18.95 15.64
N LYS A 546 -22.40 19.87 16.61
CA LYS A 546 -23.21 19.73 17.81
C LYS A 546 -24.70 19.75 17.48
N ARG A 547 -25.15 20.68 16.62
CA ARG A 547 -26.55 20.73 16.15
C ARG A 547 -26.97 19.45 15.45
N PHE A 548 -26.09 18.91 14.60
CA PHE A 548 -26.33 17.65 13.93
C PHE A 548 -26.32 16.48 14.93
N ALA A 549 -25.38 16.39 15.87
CA ALA A 549 -25.38 15.33 16.90
C ALA A 549 -26.63 15.38 17.82
N GLU A 550 -27.18 16.56 18.09
CA GLU A 550 -28.40 16.77 18.89
C GLU A 550 -29.71 16.49 18.11
N GLY A 551 -29.64 16.12 16.83
CA GLY A 551 -30.83 15.86 16.01
C GLY A 551 -31.57 17.12 15.53
N LYS A 552 -31.01 18.32 15.73
CA LYS A 552 -31.60 19.60 15.28
C LYS A 552 -31.46 19.82 13.76
N THR A 553 -30.67 18.98 13.11
CA THR A 553 -30.41 19.05 11.68
C THR A 553 -30.61 17.66 11.08
N ASN A 554 -31.39 17.55 10.00
CA ASN A 554 -31.71 16.29 9.35
C ASN A 554 -30.65 15.89 8.34
N ILE A 555 -30.14 16.87 7.56
CA ILE A 555 -29.19 16.64 6.47
C ILE A 555 -27.93 17.46 6.71
N MET A 556 -26.77 16.83 6.67
CA MET A 556 -25.49 17.53 6.67
C MET A 556 -24.79 17.37 5.32
N VAL A 557 -24.61 18.50 4.64
CA VAL A 557 -23.88 18.60 3.37
C VAL A 557 -22.44 18.95 3.68
N ALA A 558 -21.48 18.14 3.25
CA ALA A 558 -20.10 18.37 3.61
C ALA A 558 -19.10 17.96 2.54
N THR A 559 -17.86 18.38 2.74
CA THR A 559 -16.71 17.86 1.99
C THR A 559 -16.01 16.74 2.75
N THR A 560 -14.86 16.26 2.23
CA THR A 560 -13.98 15.22 2.83
C THR A 560 -13.56 15.48 4.29
N VAL A 561 -13.90 16.63 4.87
CA VAL A 561 -13.63 16.99 6.27
C VAL A 561 -14.43 16.15 7.28
N ILE A 562 -15.48 15.45 6.84
CA ILE A 562 -16.20 14.44 7.67
C ILE A 562 -15.29 13.27 8.07
N GLU A 563 -14.12 13.10 7.46
CA GLU A 563 -13.08 12.19 7.95
C GLU A 563 -12.75 12.37 9.45
N VAL A 564 -13.09 13.50 10.08
CA VAL A 564 -12.88 13.71 11.51
C VAL A 564 -13.97 13.06 12.36
N GLY A 565 -13.80 11.76 12.65
CA GLY A 565 -14.07 11.14 13.95
C GLY A 565 -15.51 10.95 14.47
N VAL A 566 -16.41 11.91 14.28
CA VAL A 566 -17.60 12.05 15.14
C VAL A 566 -18.56 10.87 14.99
N ASN A 567 -18.98 10.32 16.13
CA ASN A 567 -19.99 9.28 16.24
C ASN A 567 -21.37 9.91 16.30
N ILE A 568 -22.23 9.65 15.31
CA ILE A 568 -23.63 10.06 15.33
C ILE A 568 -24.50 8.81 15.13
N PRO A 569 -24.99 8.19 16.22
CA PRO A 569 -25.71 6.92 16.15
C PRO A 569 -26.98 6.97 15.28
N ASN A 570 -27.64 8.13 15.21
CA ASN A 570 -28.89 8.33 14.46
C ASN A 570 -28.66 8.63 12.96
N ALA A 571 -27.41 8.77 12.51
CA ALA A 571 -27.08 8.94 11.10
C ALA A 571 -27.04 7.58 10.40
N SER A 572 -28.10 7.25 9.65
CA SER A 572 -28.29 5.95 8.99
C SER A 572 -27.90 5.96 7.51
N VAL A 573 -27.94 7.12 6.84
CA VAL A 573 -27.70 7.22 5.39
C VAL A 573 -26.46 8.07 5.09
N MET A 574 -25.56 7.50 4.29
CA MET A 574 -24.39 8.17 3.71
C MET A 574 -24.58 8.26 2.20
N ILE A 575 -24.51 9.46 1.63
CA ILE A 575 -24.53 9.70 0.19
C ILE A 575 -23.19 10.33 -0.20
N ILE A 576 -22.52 9.71 -1.17
CA ILE A 576 -21.25 10.21 -1.68
C ILE A 576 -21.47 10.61 -3.13
N GLU A 577 -21.45 11.91 -3.39
CA GLU A 577 -21.59 12.50 -4.72
C GLU A 577 -20.27 12.39 -5.48
N SER A 578 -20.33 12.16 -6.79
CA SER A 578 -19.13 11.96 -7.62
C SER A 578 -18.14 10.95 -7.02
N ALA A 579 -18.65 9.80 -6.57
CA ALA A 579 -17.89 8.79 -5.84
C ALA A 579 -16.66 8.27 -6.61
N GLU A 580 -16.64 8.37 -7.94
CA GLU A 580 -15.50 8.02 -8.80
C GLU A 580 -14.24 8.86 -8.55
N ARG A 581 -14.40 10.05 -7.96
CA ARG A 581 -13.30 10.98 -7.62
C ARG A 581 -12.60 10.60 -6.31
N PHE A 582 -13.17 9.70 -5.53
CA PHE A 582 -12.58 9.27 -4.26
C PHE A 582 -11.74 7.99 -4.42
N GLY A 583 -10.74 7.88 -3.55
CA GLY A 583 -10.02 6.62 -3.33
C GLY A 583 -10.88 5.57 -2.62
N LEU A 584 -10.60 4.28 -2.83
CA LEU A 584 -11.32 3.18 -2.15
C LEU A 584 -11.22 3.29 -0.62
N SER A 585 -10.02 3.59 -0.10
CA SER A 585 -9.78 3.81 1.32
C SER A 585 -10.62 4.96 1.90
N GLN A 586 -10.76 6.07 1.18
CA GLN A 586 -11.61 7.20 1.58
C GLN A 586 -13.09 6.82 1.58
N LEU A 587 -13.56 6.14 0.53
CA LEU A 587 -14.94 5.66 0.43
C LEU A 587 -15.30 4.73 1.58
N HIS A 588 -14.38 3.82 1.95
CA HIS A 588 -14.56 2.92 3.09
C HIS A 588 -14.63 3.67 4.42
N GLN A 589 -13.77 4.67 4.64
CA GLN A 589 -13.84 5.51 5.83
C GLN A 589 -15.16 6.27 5.92
N LEU A 590 -15.62 6.86 4.82
CA LEU A 590 -16.90 7.57 4.74
C LEU A 590 -18.07 6.61 5.00
N ARG A 591 -18.07 5.42 4.39
CA ARG A 591 -19.06 4.37 4.67
C ARG A 591 -19.09 4.03 6.17
N GLY A 592 -17.92 3.90 6.81
CA GLY A 592 -17.80 3.59 8.24
C GLY A 592 -18.30 4.69 9.20
N ARG A 593 -18.68 5.88 8.69
CA ARG A 593 -19.29 6.95 9.50
C ARG A 593 -20.75 6.68 9.85
N VAL A 594 -21.44 5.84 9.07
CA VAL A 594 -22.81 5.37 9.36
C VAL A 594 -22.80 3.93 9.90
N GLY A 595 -23.95 3.42 10.36
CA GLY A 595 -24.03 2.04 10.88
C GLY A 595 -23.43 1.86 12.27
N ARG A 596 -23.63 2.86 13.14
CA ARG A 596 -23.24 2.82 14.56
C ARG A 596 -24.41 2.53 15.51
N GLY A 597 -25.65 2.70 15.05
CA GLY A 597 -26.86 2.26 15.75
C GLY A 597 -27.22 0.80 15.45
N ALA A 598 -28.28 0.30 16.11
CA ALA A 598 -28.85 -1.04 15.85
C ALA A 598 -29.65 -1.12 14.53
N GLU A 599 -29.93 0.04 13.94
CA GLU A 599 -30.73 0.18 12.73
C GLU A 599 -29.93 -0.10 11.45
N GLN A 600 -30.65 -0.54 10.42
CA GLN A 600 -30.05 -0.76 9.11
C GLN A 600 -29.56 0.58 8.53
N SER A 601 -28.29 0.61 8.12
CA SER A 601 -27.67 1.79 7.50
C SER A 601 -27.38 1.56 6.02
N TYR A 602 -27.32 2.65 5.27
CA TYR A 602 -27.21 2.68 3.82
C TYR A 602 -26.07 3.58 3.37
N CYS A 603 -25.31 3.13 2.38
CA CYS A 603 -24.29 3.92 1.71
C CYS A 603 -24.61 3.98 0.21
N ILE A 604 -24.87 5.18 -0.31
CA ILE A 604 -25.25 5.41 -1.70
C ILE A 604 -24.09 6.10 -2.40
N LEU A 605 -23.50 5.41 -3.36
CA LEU A 605 -22.43 5.93 -4.22
C LEU A 605 -23.07 6.49 -5.48
N MET A 606 -23.02 7.82 -5.65
CA MET A 606 -23.54 8.51 -6.82
C MET A 606 -22.40 8.80 -7.79
N THR A 607 -22.55 8.37 -9.05
CA THR A 607 -21.56 8.65 -10.11
C THR A 607 -22.21 9.11 -11.41
N SER A 608 -21.41 9.74 -12.26
CA SER A 608 -21.77 9.95 -13.65
C SER A 608 -21.80 8.64 -14.44
N HIS A 609 -22.40 8.66 -15.64
CA HIS A 609 -22.43 7.50 -16.56
C HIS A 609 -21.07 7.18 -17.21
N LYS A 610 -20.11 8.11 -17.17
CA LYS A 610 -18.79 7.97 -17.80
C LYS A 610 -17.76 7.55 -16.75
N LEU A 611 -17.54 6.24 -16.61
CA LEU A 611 -16.57 5.68 -15.69
C LEU A 611 -15.41 5.04 -16.47
N SER A 612 -14.18 5.21 -15.97
CA SER A 612 -13.04 4.39 -16.39
C SER A 612 -13.16 2.97 -15.83
N ASP A 613 -12.42 2.02 -16.40
CA ASP A 613 -12.38 0.63 -15.93
C ASP A 613 -11.94 0.53 -14.45
N ASP A 614 -10.97 1.36 -14.05
CA ASP A 614 -10.53 1.46 -12.66
C ASP A 614 -11.64 1.98 -11.74
N SER A 615 -12.32 3.05 -12.12
CA SER A 615 -13.42 3.61 -11.32
C SER A 615 -14.59 2.64 -11.20
N LYS A 616 -14.89 1.88 -12.26
CA LYS A 616 -15.90 0.82 -12.23
C LYS A 616 -15.51 -0.29 -11.25
N THR A 617 -14.26 -0.76 -11.32
CA THR A 617 -13.73 -1.77 -10.40
C THR A 617 -13.78 -1.29 -8.94
N ARG A 618 -13.50 0.00 -8.67
CA ARG A 618 -13.64 0.60 -7.34
C ARG A 618 -15.09 0.57 -6.83
N MET A 619 -16.04 1.02 -7.63
CA MET A 619 -17.46 1.03 -7.25
C MET A 619 -18.00 -0.38 -7.00
N GLU A 620 -17.68 -1.32 -7.89
CA GLU A 620 -18.08 -2.72 -7.74
C GLU A 620 -17.51 -3.34 -6.47
N THR A 621 -16.25 -3.04 -6.13
CA THR A 621 -15.62 -3.53 -4.90
C THR A 621 -16.32 -2.98 -3.66
N MET A 622 -16.62 -1.68 -3.61
CA MET A 622 -17.33 -1.07 -2.48
C MET A 622 -18.74 -1.63 -2.27
N VAL A 623 -19.43 -2.01 -3.35
CA VAL A 623 -20.76 -2.63 -3.29
C VAL A 623 -20.67 -4.10 -2.87
N ARG A 624 -19.67 -4.83 -3.36
CA ARG A 624 -19.52 -6.27 -3.14
C ARG A 624 -19.17 -6.62 -1.69
N THR A 625 -18.23 -5.89 -1.09
CA THR A 625 -17.65 -6.27 0.20
C THR A 625 -17.75 -5.16 1.24
N ASN A 626 -18.02 -5.56 2.49
CA ASN A 626 -17.91 -4.68 3.65
C ASN A 626 -16.56 -4.81 4.36
N ASP A 627 -15.74 -5.79 3.99
CA ASP A 627 -14.45 -6.03 4.62
C ASP A 627 -13.42 -4.97 4.19
N GLY A 628 -13.02 -4.14 5.14
CA GLY A 628 -12.01 -3.13 4.91
C GLY A 628 -10.66 -3.68 4.44
N PHE A 629 -10.25 -4.89 4.85
CA PHE A 629 -8.98 -5.48 4.42
C PHE A 629 -9.03 -5.88 2.93
N GLU A 630 -10.14 -6.45 2.48
CA GLU A 630 -10.35 -6.77 1.07
C GLU A 630 -10.34 -5.51 0.21
N ILE A 631 -11.00 -4.44 0.67
CA ILE A 631 -11.01 -3.14 -0.02
C ILE A 631 -9.60 -2.58 -0.15
N ALA A 632 -8.82 -2.63 0.92
CA ALA A 632 -7.44 -2.14 0.92
C ALA A 632 -6.54 -2.94 -0.03
N GLU A 633 -6.76 -4.26 -0.14
CA GLU A 633 -6.04 -5.10 -1.10
C GLU A 633 -6.36 -4.71 -2.55
N VAL A 634 -7.64 -4.43 -2.86
CA VAL A 634 -8.03 -3.96 -4.20
C VAL A 634 -7.50 -2.55 -4.47
N ASP A 635 -7.52 -1.64 -3.49
CA ASP A 635 -6.95 -0.29 -3.63
C ASP A 635 -5.45 -0.36 -3.96
N LEU A 636 -4.72 -1.25 -3.27
CA LEU A 636 -3.30 -1.50 -3.54
C LEU A 636 -3.06 -2.10 -4.93
N LYS A 637 -3.95 -3.00 -5.41
CA LYS A 637 -3.88 -3.56 -6.78
C LYS A 637 -4.09 -2.50 -7.85
N LEU A 638 -5.04 -1.58 -7.62
CA LEU A 638 -5.40 -0.54 -8.59
C LEU A 638 -4.37 0.59 -8.65
N ARG A 639 -3.86 1.05 -7.50
CA ARG A 639 -2.86 2.13 -7.43
C ARG A 639 -1.43 1.66 -7.71
N GLY A 640 -1.15 0.39 -7.43
CA GLY A 640 0.21 -0.10 -7.29
C GLY A 640 0.89 0.41 -6.00
N PRO A 641 2.02 -0.17 -5.59
CA PRO A 641 2.68 0.14 -4.33
C PRO A 641 3.29 1.55 -4.25
N GLY A 642 3.48 2.25 -5.38
CA GLY A 642 4.19 3.53 -5.45
C GLY A 642 3.36 4.77 -5.06
N ASP A 643 2.04 4.73 -5.24
CA ASP A 643 1.18 5.94 -5.21
C ASP A 643 0.41 6.14 -3.90
N LEU A 644 0.42 5.15 -2.99
CA LEU A 644 -0.28 5.22 -1.69
C LEU A 644 0.36 6.20 -0.69
N MET A 645 1.58 6.68 -0.95
CA MET A 645 2.37 7.39 0.07
C MET A 645 2.51 8.90 -0.13
N GLY A 646 1.97 9.47 -1.21
CA GLY A 646 2.20 10.88 -1.52
C GLY A 646 3.69 11.21 -1.66
N THR A 647 4.01 12.47 -1.91
CA THR A 647 5.37 12.95 -2.18
C THR A 647 6.41 12.43 -1.17
N GLN A 648 7.30 11.55 -1.64
CA GLN A 648 8.58 11.17 -1.04
C GLN A 648 8.57 10.91 0.47
N GLN A 649 7.89 9.85 0.92
CA GLN A 649 8.27 9.19 2.17
C GLN A 649 9.25 8.04 1.88
N SER A 650 10.44 8.17 2.46
CA SER A 650 11.67 7.40 2.29
C SER A 650 11.61 5.96 2.85
N GLY A 651 10.54 5.22 2.54
CA GLY A 651 10.29 3.88 3.10
C GLY A 651 9.85 2.81 2.12
N VAL A 652 9.82 3.08 0.81
CA VAL A 652 9.45 2.04 -0.16
C VAL A 652 10.59 1.03 -0.27
N LEU A 653 10.28 -0.24 -0.01
CA LEU A 653 11.14 -1.36 -0.40
C LEU A 653 11.25 -1.36 -1.92
N ASN A 654 12.42 -0.96 -2.45
CA ASN A 654 12.75 -1.17 -3.85
C ASN A 654 12.92 -2.67 -4.10
N LEU A 655 11.80 -3.33 -4.42
CA LEU A 655 11.75 -4.69 -4.94
C LEU A 655 12.15 -4.67 -6.41
N GLN A 656 13.01 -5.60 -6.80
CA GLN A 656 13.54 -5.73 -8.15
C GLN A 656 12.69 -6.68 -8.99
N ILE A 657 12.15 -7.74 -8.39
CA ILE A 657 11.38 -8.77 -9.10
C ILE A 657 10.05 -9.10 -8.41
N ALA A 658 10.00 -9.06 -7.08
CA ALA A 658 8.80 -9.39 -6.34
C ALA A 658 7.79 -8.25 -6.32
N ASP A 659 6.52 -8.60 -6.27
CA ASP A 659 5.40 -7.68 -6.12
C ASP A 659 4.65 -8.06 -4.83
N ILE A 660 4.61 -7.15 -3.86
CA ILE A 660 3.99 -7.37 -2.52
C ILE A 660 2.52 -7.80 -2.64
N VAL A 661 1.86 -7.37 -3.72
CA VAL A 661 0.43 -7.58 -3.96
C VAL A 661 0.19 -8.92 -4.64
N ARG A 662 0.95 -9.21 -5.69
CA ARG A 662 0.80 -10.45 -6.48
C ARG A 662 1.43 -11.66 -5.78
N ASP A 663 2.53 -11.46 -5.07
CA ASP A 663 3.36 -12.51 -4.50
C ASP A 663 3.13 -12.69 -2.99
N ARG A 664 1.90 -12.42 -2.53
CA ARG A 664 1.50 -12.52 -1.11
C ARG A 664 1.88 -13.85 -0.46
N ASP A 665 1.60 -14.96 -1.14
CA ASP A 665 1.84 -16.29 -0.58
C ASP A 665 3.33 -16.57 -0.42
N ILE A 666 4.15 -16.08 -1.37
CA ILE A 666 5.61 -16.15 -1.29
C ILE A 666 6.12 -15.30 -0.12
N LEU A 667 5.56 -14.11 0.10
CA LEU A 667 5.92 -13.25 1.23
C LEU A 667 5.64 -13.91 2.59
N ILE A 668 4.47 -14.52 2.75
CA ILE A 668 4.09 -15.22 3.99
C ILE A 668 5.02 -16.40 4.24
N LEU A 669 5.28 -17.21 3.19
CA LEU A 669 6.21 -18.33 3.25
C LEU A 669 7.60 -17.87 3.67
N ALA A 670 8.14 -16.85 2.99
CA ALA A 670 9.44 -16.27 3.27
C ALA A 670 9.56 -15.76 4.71
N ARG A 671 8.53 -15.08 5.24
CA ARG A 671 8.50 -14.62 6.64
C ARG A 671 8.53 -15.78 7.63
N ASN A 672 7.76 -16.84 7.39
CA ASN A 672 7.70 -17.99 8.29
C ASN A 672 9.07 -18.67 8.42
N TYR A 673 9.76 -18.89 7.30
CA TYR A 673 11.11 -19.43 7.30
C TYR A 673 12.12 -18.51 7.99
N ALA A 674 12.05 -17.19 7.74
CA ALA A 674 12.90 -16.22 8.42
C ALA A 674 12.69 -16.23 9.94
N LEU A 675 11.44 -16.33 10.41
CA LEU A 675 11.12 -16.45 11.84
C LEU A 675 11.66 -17.75 12.46
N GLN A 676 11.51 -18.88 11.76
CA GLN A 676 12.02 -20.17 12.23
C GLN A 676 13.54 -20.14 12.40
N ILE A 677 14.26 -19.63 11.39
CA ILE A 677 15.73 -19.52 11.42
C ILE A 677 16.18 -18.59 12.55
N LEU A 678 15.56 -17.42 12.70
CA LEU A 678 15.95 -16.47 13.76
C LEU A 678 15.56 -16.94 15.17
N LYS A 679 14.54 -17.80 15.30
CA LYS A 679 14.18 -18.41 16.59
C LYS A 679 15.20 -19.48 17.01
N ASP A 680 15.72 -20.22 16.05
CA ASP A 680 16.69 -21.30 16.28
C ASP A 680 18.15 -20.79 16.35
N ASP A 681 18.49 -19.77 15.55
CA ASP A 681 19.83 -19.21 15.41
C ASP A 681 19.77 -17.71 15.05
N ALA A 682 19.33 -16.89 16.01
CA ALA A 682 19.27 -15.43 15.86
C ALA A 682 20.56 -14.77 15.33
N PRO A 683 21.78 -15.15 15.79
CA PRO A 683 23.02 -14.56 15.27
C PRO A 683 23.49 -15.19 13.94
N MET A 684 22.76 -16.20 13.42
CA MET A 684 23.08 -16.93 12.18
C MET A 684 24.49 -17.53 12.20
N GLN A 685 24.89 -18.14 13.32
CA GLN A 685 26.25 -18.69 13.53
C GLN A 685 26.37 -20.20 13.25
N LYS A 686 25.26 -20.92 13.12
CA LYS A 686 25.29 -22.37 12.83
C LYS A 686 26.00 -22.64 11.48
N PRO A 687 26.71 -23.77 11.34
CA PRO A 687 27.43 -24.11 10.10
C PRO A 687 26.55 -24.08 8.85
N GLU A 688 25.29 -24.48 9.00
CA GLU A 688 24.30 -24.54 7.91
C GLU A 688 23.86 -23.15 7.44
N ASN A 689 24.01 -22.11 8.27
CA ASN A 689 23.59 -20.73 8.00
C ASN A 689 24.73 -19.81 7.51
N VAL A 690 25.94 -20.33 7.30
CA VAL A 690 27.12 -19.53 6.93
C VAL A 690 26.89 -18.76 5.62
N VAL A 691 26.33 -19.41 4.60
CA VAL A 691 26.02 -18.81 3.29
C VAL A 691 24.98 -17.68 3.44
N LEU A 692 23.96 -17.94 4.26
CA LEU A 692 22.89 -16.99 4.55
C LEU A 692 23.41 -15.77 5.29
N ARG A 693 24.27 -15.95 6.31
CA ARG A 693 24.90 -14.86 7.04
C ARG A 693 25.81 -14.01 6.15
N ALA A 694 26.62 -14.64 5.31
CA ALA A 694 27.50 -13.93 4.38
C ALA A 694 26.70 -13.03 3.43
N THR A 695 25.63 -13.57 2.84
CA THR A 695 24.73 -12.83 1.95
C THR A 695 24.01 -11.70 2.70
N TYR A 696 23.50 -11.97 3.90
CA TYR A 696 22.84 -10.97 4.74
C TYR A 696 23.75 -9.78 5.08
N ILE A 697 25.02 -10.03 5.41
CA ILE A 697 26.02 -8.99 5.69
C ILE A 697 26.32 -8.17 4.42
N GLU A 698 26.35 -8.78 3.24
CA GLU A 698 26.57 -8.07 1.99
C GLU A 698 25.40 -7.14 1.64
N LEU A 699 24.16 -7.63 1.78
CA LEU A 699 22.95 -6.85 1.51
C LEU A 699 22.79 -5.67 2.47
N THR A 700 23.13 -5.87 3.76
CA THR A 700 23.08 -4.80 4.77
C THR A 700 24.12 -3.71 4.52
N LYS A 701 25.32 -4.06 4.03
CA LYS A 701 26.34 -3.08 3.61
C LYS A 701 25.92 -2.25 2.40
N LYS A 702 25.23 -2.86 1.43
CA LYS A 702 24.85 -2.22 0.16
C LYS A 702 23.63 -1.29 0.27
N LYS A 703 22.76 -1.47 1.29
CA LYS A 703 21.53 -0.68 1.46
C LYS A 703 21.55 0.17 2.75
N ASN A 704 22.18 1.35 2.69
CA ASN A 704 21.99 2.47 3.63
C ASN A 704 20.63 3.19 3.44
N ILE A 705 19.61 2.50 2.92
CA ILE A 705 18.31 3.09 2.55
C ILE A 705 17.45 3.41 3.79
N TRP A 706 17.77 2.83 4.95
CA TRP A 706 16.83 2.78 6.08
C TRP A 706 17.27 3.56 7.32
N ASN A 707 18.39 4.29 7.27
CA ASN A 707 18.78 5.19 8.37
C ASN A 707 17.82 6.38 8.55
N TYR A 708 16.89 6.57 7.61
CA TYR A 708 15.89 7.65 7.64
C TYR A 708 14.51 7.24 8.18
N ILE A 709 14.35 5.99 8.66
CA ILE A 709 13.11 5.51 9.33
C ILE A 709 13.30 5.38 10.85
N SER A 710 14.47 5.76 11.36
CA SER A 710 14.74 5.81 12.81
C SER A 710 14.19 7.08 13.43
#